data_AF-A0AAD7B4W9-F1
#
_entry.id   AF-A0AAD7B4W9-F1
#
_cell.length_a   1.000
_cell.length_b   1.000
_cell.length_c   1.000
_cell.angle_alpha   90.00
_cell.angle_beta   90.00
_cell.angle_gamma   90.00
#
_symmetry.space_group_name_H-M   'P 1'
#
loop_
_entity.id
_entity.type
_entity.pdbx_description
1 polymer ?
#
loop_
_entity_poly.entity_id
_entity_poly.type
_entity_poly.pdbx_seq_one_letter_code
_entity_poly.pdbx_strand_id
1 'polypeptide(L)'
;MAPPPRRRTAMDVTDEAEGIVPEPEPEPEQHIPTSTRKRKTMDSNDRQRRDAKRLQPLDEAWVYKAPPNVEVIIETSEYTAPGEDVEAAHGKPFRVLTNFSVFDPCARDALVGLDAVEQDADEADARHYVAAGVVLLPDANDEDYGQEDEGDYLHLDVLGVTAFGYFEEQEIPIYLETKWAFYELRGPAASYETLFKRYLAPRRLARFVLRRARSNPNEDWATFRFETEYSDEALDASNPRIREALEDNPAMRHLDSVPFVHDLLLKKLGEVRSRRRPQRRPQLPLKLAPIGNPDLALLRAENQVATTVTPLIAQLAHGLFTEDLHVLGAQPKPPKQADVEARKAKELRYLRESINLVLSPGMRKAYPTDSDQRKRDPYYTEATIGGELYKSGDFVLIRRAHDPNREAPAPSFTNIGENATLSDYFWFARIIYFIIDRGIVHVQWLEHGLGTIMGEMADPQELFMLILCENQDVSSIVRKIKVSSVVDGGDLPHSDLPGHFFVRFIYNGQPDGSFTSIDKDELIRCFGRSPPENCVRCARSEQYNILGECTILPDRTGVTYQGFEFHKHEFFLYKNEKGSGPAFIGQLTEVQRESRGGVMVVLRKVGRMAIDMRGIDFGGDVPYIYPERHVFLTHETTTVPGKLLIRPVHVYAYDFFQDLDELKEWIDYSPYNFYCTHRVSSLSGSRKELWAKRVEVLAASHVVCGFPTCRSDLYRPELREQDFEAQHTDEDYTCLDLFGGTGAFSHGIAEGSRGLLKPTHLVEITPSAARTVQKNSDAVVYCQDANTVLRYFVKLHEGHEFKIPNQFFGNGEQLPPPLKPGKMRAIFAGLPCQSHSGLNMFRKAEDPKSNLILTTLSYVDFFRPHFFFLENVPGFLRYNLLAKQESRYRVEGGIEMGGIKLLLRALLDMKYQVRYFLLQAGNYGAPQSRVRFFLVAALHGHPLPEIPQPTHDFEVVHQLRIKLPLQKVPVNPVRTTRGTMAHPSVSIEDAIGDLPPFDWKHPNRKKADPKLQNLVKRRKDEGIPVVKCDYEKPHCGYEGVVQYKYEPRTSYQREAREHATEDLQHFTRCLLPKTVERVVTVPLEVGADFRSLPDSLGEWQFSNPTSSVGRNRYRSTLYSRLNWAGYFPTTVTNMHPTAKQSRVLHPDCMRMVTVRELARSQGFPDWFVFVSLNNNVVTMHRQIGNAVPWQISRALGRELRAALFSRWKNELVDD
;
A
#
# COMPACT_ATOMS: atom_id res chain seq x y z
N MET A 1 -45.45 26.29 -9.37
CA MET A 1 -45.84 27.49 -10.15
C MET A 1 -44.73 27.80 -11.15
N ALA A 2 -45.11 28.33 -12.33
CA ALA A 2 -44.30 29.06 -13.34
C ALA A 2 -42.78 28.76 -13.52
N PRO A 3 -42.36 28.23 -14.70
CA PRO A 3 -41.00 28.33 -15.27
C PRO A 3 -40.93 29.54 -16.25
N PRO A 4 -40.00 29.68 -17.24
CA PRO A 4 -38.67 29.09 -17.51
C PRO A 4 -37.61 30.25 -17.38
N PRO A 5 -36.67 30.62 -18.31
CA PRO A 5 -35.89 29.96 -19.39
C PRO A 5 -34.40 29.71 -18.98
N ARG A 6 -33.43 29.15 -19.74
CA ARG A 6 -33.18 28.68 -21.13
C ARG A 6 -32.50 29.61 -22.16
N ARG A 7 -31.42 29.07 -22.77
CA ARG A 7 -30.85 29.35 -24.12
C ARG A 7 -30.19 30.73 -24.31
N ARG A 8 -29.27 31.01 -25.26
CA ARG A 8 -28.32 30.35 -26.21
C ARG A 8 -27.95 31.48 -27.22
N THR A 9 -26.79 31.43 -27.89
CA THR A 9 -26.46 32.19 -29.15
C THR A 9 -26.42 33.75 -29.02
N ALA A 10 -25.82 34.58 -29.90
CA ALA A 10 -25.17 34.38 -31.21
C ALA A 10 -24.20 35.55 -31.60
N MET A 11 -23.37 35.32 -32.64
CA MET A 11 -23.04 36.20 -33.79
C MET A 11 -22.20 37.51 -33.66
N ASP A 12 -21.01 37.46 -34.27
CA ASP A 12 -20.64 37.98 -35.61
C ASP A 12 -20.83 39.43 -36.08
N VAL A 13 -19.73 39.91 -36.70
CA VAL A 13 -19.57 40.80 -37.88
C VAL A 13 -19.81 42.32 -37.76
N THR A 14 -18.72 43.05 -38.05
CA THR A 14 -18.59 44.13 -39.08
C THR A 14 -17.08 44.43 -39.27
N ASP A 15 -16.65 45.14 -40.30
CA ASP A 15 -16.47 44.86 -41.75
C ASP A 15 -15.51 45.95 -42.29
N GLU A 16 -14.97 45.83 -43.51
CA GLU A 16 -14.23 46.87 -44.30
C GLU A 16 -12.84 47.39 -43.78
N ALA A 17 -11.89 47.89 -44.59
CA ALA A 17 -11.51 47.68 -46.01
C ALA A 17 -10.11 48.31 -46.34
N GLU A 18 -9.39 47.71 -47.31
CA GLU A 18 -8.34 48.23 -48.25
C GLU A 18 -7.25 49.28 -47.89
N GLY A 19 -6.02 49.10 -48.43
CA GLY A 19 -4.93 50.10 -48.43
C GLY A 19 -3.62 49.65 -49.12
N ILE A 20 -3.28 50.23 -50.28
CA ILE A 20 -2.31 49.74 -51.31
C ILE A 20 -0.83 50.21 -51.13
N VAL A 21 0.13 49.27 -51.28
CA VAL A 21 1.46 49.26 -51.99
C VAL A 21 2.04 50.61 -52.50
N PRO A 22 3.35 50.99 -52.33
CA PRO A 22 4.49 50.38 -53.09
C PRO A 22 5.94 50.35 -52.50
N GLU A 23 6.82 49.64 -53.22
CA GLU A 23 8.30 49.53 -53.05
C GLU A 23 9.06 50.80 -53.48
N PRO A 24 10.40 50.92 -53.23
CA PRO A 24 11.38 50.49 -54.25
C PRO A 24 12.75 49.95 -53.72
N GLU A 25 13.64 49.63 -54.67
CA GLU A 25 14.93 48.88 -54.61
C GLU A 25 16.20 49.80 -54.47
N PRO A 26 17.50 49.41 -54.69
CA PRO A 26 18.60 49.73 -53.74
C PRO A 26 19.86 50.46 -54.34
N GLU A 27 21.03 50.28 -53.67
CA GLU A 27 22.43 50.64 -54.06
C GLU A 27 22.96 52.09 -53.82
N PRO A 28 24.31 52.36 -53.81
CA PRO A 28 25.48 51.47 -53.99
C PRO A 28 26.61 51.57 -52.90
N GLU A 29 27.68 50.79 -53.10
CA GLU A 29 28.94 50.71 -52.33
C GLU A 29 29.85 51.96 -52.40
N GLN A 30 30.91 52.05 -51.56
CA GLN A 30 32.32 51.98 -52.01
C GLN A 30 33.42 52.18 -50.93
N HIS A 31 34.63 51.69 -51.27
CA HIS A 31 35.99 52.07 -50.81
C HIS A 31 36.71 51.41 -49.59
N ILE A 32 37.42 50.33 -49.93
CA ILE A 32 38.79 49.93 -49.50
C ILE A 32 39.80 51.07 -49.96
N PRO A 33 41.03 51.33 -49.40
CA PRO A 33 42.03 50.30 -48.99
C PRO A 33 43.18 50.59 -47.97
N THR A 34 43.92 49.51 -47.62
CA THR A 34 45.36 49.44 -47.19
C THR A 34 45.78 50.03 -45.81
N SER A 35 46.88 49.62 -45.13
CA SER A 35 48.01 48.74 -45.51
C SER A 35 48.64 47.89 -44.37
N THR A 36 49.19 46.74 -44.79
CA THR A 36 50.14 45.76 -44.22
C THR A 36 51.19 46.13 -43.15
N ARG A 37 51.52 45.16 -42.26
CA ARG A 37 52.74 44.28 -42.26
C ARG A 37 52.73 43.31 -41.04
N LYS A 38 52.67 41.96 -41.14
CA LYS A 38 53.56 40.90 -41.71
C LYS A 38 54.85 40.54 -40.91
N ARG A 39 54.82 39.34 -40.30
CA ARG A 39 55.85 38.25 -40.33
C ARG A 39 55.06 36.92 -40.25
N LYS A 40 54.92 36.06 -41.29
CA LYS A 40 55.86 35.18 -42.01
C LYS A 40 56.57 34.13 -41.13
N THR A 41 56.66 32.83 -41.46
CA THR A 41 55.95 31.89 -42.39
C THR A 41 56.58 30.50 -42.27
N MET A 42 55.83 29.40 -42.46
CA MET A 42 56.17 28.12 -43.14
C MET A 42 55.11 27.07 -42.73
N ASP A 43 53.98 26.97 -43.43
CA ASP A 43 53.73 26.31 -44.73
C ASP A 43 53.49 24.79 -44.61
N SER A 44 52.21 24.42 -44.66
CA SER A 44 51.68 23.06 -44.41
C SER A 44 50.43 22.81 -45.27
N ASN A 45 50.55 22.93 -46.60
CA ASN A 45 49.40 23.20 -47.46
C ASN A 45 49.12 22.16 -48.56
N ASP A 46 49.23 20.86 -48.24
CA ASP A 46 48.87 19.76 -49.17
C ASP A 46 47.88 18.71 -48.61
N ARG A 47 47.42 18.86 -47.35
CA ARG A 47 46.31 18.03 -46.80
C ARG A 47 44.93 18.68 -46.94
N GLN A 48 44.81 20.00 -46.76
CA GLN A 48 43.50 20.69 -46.72
C GLN A 48 42.76 20.80 -48.07
N ARG A 49 43.35 20.35 -49.18
CA ARG A 49 42.73 20.43 -50.52
C ARG A 49 41.97 19.19 -50.99
N ARG A 50 41.89 18.12 -50.18
CA ARG A 50 41.12 16.90 -50.55
C ARG A 50 39.74 16.76 -49.88
N ASP A 51 39.52 17.32 -48.68
CA ASP A 51 38.27 17.08 -47.93
C ASP A 51 37.15 18.10 -48.21
N ALA A 52 37.43 19.20 -48.92
CA ALA A 52 36.44 20.23 -49.26
C ALA A 52 35.43 19.83 -50.38
N LYS A 53 35.27 18.52 -50.68
CA LYS A 53 34.37 18.01 -51.73
C LYS A 53 33.64 16.70 -51.37
N ARG A 54 32.97 16.65 -50.21
CA ARG A 54 31.70 15.92 -49.99
C ARG A 54 31.24 16.02 -48.51
N LEU A 55 30.52 17.09 -48.19
CA LEU A 55 29.61 17.11 -47.05
C LEU A 55 28.27 17.68 -47.54
N GLN A 56 27.23 16.85 -47.59
CA GLN A 56 25.87 17.32 -47.75
C GLN A 56 25.43 18.06 -46.47
N PRO A 57 24.40 18.92 -46.53
CA PRO A 57 23.78 19.42 -45.31
C PRO A 57 23.29 18.23 -44.48
N LEU A 58 23.72 18.13 -43.22
CA LEU A 58 23.09 17.25 -42.26
C LEU A 58 21.70 17.82 -41.94
N ASP A 59 20.70 16.96 -41.90
CA ASP A 59 19.35 17.33 -41.48
C ASP A 59 19.40 17.88 -40.05
N GLU A 60 18.70 18.98 -39.75
CA GLU A 60 18.75 19.60 -38.41
C GLU A 60 18.29 18.68 -37.27
N ALA A 61 17.55 17.62 -37.61
CA ALA A 61 17.10 16.59 -36.70
C ALA A 61 18.22 15.67 -36.17
N TRP A 62 19.40 15.64 -36.81
CA TRP A 62 20.50 14.72 -36.49
C TRP A 62 21.70 15.41 -35.80
N VAL A 63 21.51 16.63 -35.29
CA VAL A 63 22.54 17.40 -34.57
C VAL A 63 22.20 17.48 -33.09
N TYR A 64 23.17 17.22 -32.22
CA TYR A 64 23.03 17.38 -30.78
C TYR A 64 22.79 18.86 -30.42
N LYS A 65 21.83 19.10 -29.52
CA LYS A 65 21.55 20.42 -28.94
C LYS A 65 21.39 20.23 -27.44
N ALA A 66 22.16 20.97 -26.65
CA ALA A 66 22.05 20.93 -25.19
C ALA A 66 20.65 21.40 -24.74
N PRO A 67 20.07 20.82 -23.67
CA PRO A 67 18.77 21.26 -23.17
C PRO A 67 18.80 22.74 -22.73
N PRO A 68 17.75 23.53 -23.02
CA PRO A 68 17.72 24.93 -22.61
C PRO A 68 17.69 25.07 -21.08
N ASN A 69 18.46 26.03 -20.56
CA ASN A 69 18.61 26.35 -19.13
C ASN A 69 19.21 25.22 -18.27
N VAL A 70 20.12 24.42 -18.84
CA VAL A 70 20.93 23.42 -18.12
C VAL A 70 22.40 23.84 -18.18
N GLU A 71 23.07 23.83 -17.02
CA GLU A 71 24.52 24.02 -16.94
C GLU A 71 25.21 22.71 -17.35
N VAL A 72 26.08 22.78 -18.36
CA VAL A 72 26.81 21.61 -18.88
C VAL A 72 28.13 21.50 -18.13
N ILE A 73 28.31 20.40 -17.41
CA ILE A 73 29.54 20.08 -16.68
C ILE A 73 30.41 19.15 -17.55
N ILE A 74 31.72 19.35 -17.57
CA ILE A 74 32.66 18.46 -18.25
C ILE A 74 33.25 17.50 -17.22
N GLU A 75 33.34 16.20 -17.53
CA GLU A 75 33.90 15.22 -16.60
C GLU A 75 35.39 15.48 -16.30
N THR A 76 35.76 15.49 -15.01
CA THR A 76 37.14 15.65 -14.56
C THR A 76 37.50 14.60 -13.50
N SER A 77 38.78 14.46 -13.19
CA SER A 77 39.27 13.60 -12.10
C SER A 77 38.78 13.99 -10.71
N GLU A 78 38.25 15.21 -10.55
CA GLU A 78 37.73 15.74 -9.28
C GLU A 78 36.19 15.65 -9.22
N TYR A 79 35.53 15.23 -10.31
CA TYR A 79 34.08 15.11 -10.35
C TYR A 79 33.59 13.93 -9.51
N THR A 80 32.79 14.25 -8.50
CA THR A 80 32.08 13.32 -7.61
C THR A 80 30.58 13.52 -7.83
N ALA A 81 29.84 12.46 -8.14
CA ALA A 81 28.40 12.56 -8.38
C ALA A 81 27.64 12.89 -7.08
N PRO A 82 26.51 13.61 -7.14
CA PRO A 82 25.71 13.92 -5.96
C PRO A 82 25.31 12.66 -5.18
N GLY A 83 25.83 12.52 -3.95
CA GLY A 83 25.61 11.37 -3.07
C GLY A 83 26.62 10.21 -3.19
N GLU A 84 27.68 10.34 -4.01
CA GLU A 84 28.73 9.31 -4.17
C GLU A 84 29.61 9.26 -2.91
N ASP A 85 29.76 8.07 -2.32
CA ASP A 85 30.58 7.88 -1.11
C ASP A 85 32.06 7.67 -1.48
N VAL A 86 32.91 8.62 -1.09
CA VAL A 86 34.26 8.81 -1.64
C VAL A 86 35.29 7.86 -1.03
N GLU A 87 35.02 7.28 0.15
CA GLU A 87 36.02 6.50 0.91
C GLU A 87 36.20 5.04 0.45
N ALA A 88 35.34 4.51 -0.43
CA ALA A 88 35.25 3.07 -0.72
C ALA A 88 35.98 2.58 -1.99
N ALA A 89 36.50 3.46 -2.86
CA ALA A 89 36.87 3.10 -4.22
C ALA A 89 38.38 2.87 -4.47
N HIS A 90 38.79 1.61 -4.64
CA HIS A 90 40.03 1.24 -5.35
C HIS A 90 39.71 0.91 -6.83
N GLY A 91 39.54 1.92 -7.68
CA GLY A 91 39.29 1.75 -9.12
C GLY A 91 38.60 2.94 -9.77
N LYS A 92 38.21 2.81 -11.06
CA LYS A 92 37.28 3.76 -11.69
C LYS A 92 35.88 3.56 -11.08
N PRO A 93 35.18 4.61 -10.60
CA PRO A 93 33.82 4.50 -10.11
C PRO A 93 32.82 4.07 -11.22
N PHE A 94 31.70 3.52 -10.77
CA PHE A 94 30.57 3.14 -11.62
C PHE A 94 29.40 4.09 -11.39
N ARG A 95 28.81 4.57 -12.48
CA ARG A 95 27.73 5.56 -12.52
C ARG A 95 26.68 5.14 -13.53
N VAL A 96 25.53 5.81 -13.52
CA VAL A 96 24.47 5.66 -14.51
C VAL A 96 24.35 6.95 -15.31
N LEU A 97 24.12 6.84 -16.62
CA LEU A 97 23.82 7.98 -17.50
C LEU A 97 22.43 7.82 -18.10
N THR A 98 21.54 8.79 -17.86
CA THR A 98 20.16 8.81 -18.37
C THR A 98 19.88 10.04 -19.22
N ASN A 99 18.82 9.97 -20.04
CA ASN A 99 18.47 11.00 -21.02
C ASN A 99 19.66 11.31 -21.96
N PHE A 100 20.41 10.27 -22.35
CA PHE A 100 21.71 10.42 -22.97
C PHE A 100 21.65 10.55 -24.51
N SER A 101 22.65 11.21 -25.08
CA SER A 101 22.94 11.30 -26.51
C SER A 101 24.43 11.12 -26.74
N VAL A 102 24.84 10.54 -27.88
CA VAL A 102 26.25 10.46 -28.27
C VAL A 102 26.45 11.16 -29.60
N PHE A 103 27.47 12.02 -29.68
CA PHE A 103 27.75 12.84 -30.85
C PHE A 103 29.26 12.97 -31.14
N ASP A 104 29.57 13.32 -32.39
CA ASP A 104 30.93 13.63 -32.87
C ASP A 104 31.09 15.16 -32.95
N PRO A 105 31.76 15.81 -31.99
CA PRO A 105 31.99 17.27 -32.02
C PRO A 105 32.87 17.70 -33.19
N CYS A 106 33.73 16.83 -33.72
CA CYS A 106 34.51 17.10 -34.93
C CYS A 106 33.63 17.12 -36.19
N ALA A 107 32.42 16.55 -36.13
CA ALA A 107 31.44 16.49 -37.22
C ALA A 107 30.25 17.44 -37.04
N ARG A 108 30.44 18.61 -36.42
CA ARG A 108 29.38 19.61 -36.10
C ARG A 108 28.30 19.04 -35.16
N ASP A 109 28.74 18.36 -34.11
CA ASP A 109 27.88 17.76 -33.09
C ASP A 109 26.85 16.77 -33.66
N ALA A 110 27.18 16.09 -34.76
CA ALA A 110 26.29 15.10 -35.37
C ALA A 110 26.07 13.90 -34.44
N LEU A 111 24.81 13.48 -34.26
CA LEU A 111 24.46 12.31 -33.46
C LEU A 111 24.97 11.03 -34.13
N VAL A 112 25.72 10.22 -33.39
CA VAL A 112 26.35 8.97 -33.88
C VAL A 112 25.83 7.76 -33.12
N GLY A 113 25.56 6.66 -33.83
CA GLY A 113 25.16 5.40 -33.19
C GLY A 113 26.33 4.74 -32.45
N LEU A 114 26.04 4.06 -31.34
CA LEU A 114 27.06 3.36 -30.53
C LEU A 114 27.88 2.32 -31.31
N ASP A 115 27.33 1.72 -32.38
CA ASP A 115 28.10 0.81 -33.25
C ASP A 115 29.30 1.50 -33.91
N ALA A 116 29.29 2.83 -34.09
CA ALA A 116 30.43 3.58 -34.62
C ALA A 116 31.52 3.75 -33.55
N VAL A 117 31.13 4.07 -32.31
CA VAL A 117 32.05 4.18 -31.18
C VAL A 117 32.71 2.82 -30.88
N GLU A 118 31.98 1.71 -30.98
CA GLU A 118 32.55 0.35 -30.91
C GLU A 118 33.55 0.03 -32.05
N GLN A 119 33.41 0.65 -33.23
CA GLN A 119 34.29 0.39 -34.38
C GLN A 119 35.60 1.19 -34.31
N ASP A 120 35.52 2.45 -33.89
CA ASP A 120 36.65 3.38 -33.92
C ASP A 120 37.52 3.28 -32.64
N ALA A 121 37.04 2.61 -31.56
CA ALA A 121 37.75 2.46 -30.28
C ALA A 121 39.08 1.66 -30.35
N ASP A 122 39.29 0.87 -31.40
CA ASP A 122 40.54 0.12 -31.63
C ASP A 122 41.51 0.80 -32.62
N GLU A 123 41.15 1.97 -33.18
CA GLU A 123 42.03 2.68 -34.11
C GLU A 123 43.03 3.60 -33.39
N ALA A 124 44.25 3.69 -33.89
CA ALA A 124 45.33 4.46 -33.24
C ALA A 124 45.11 5.99 -33.27
N ASP A 125 44.27 6.47 -34.20
CA ASP A 125 43.76 7.84 -34.29
C ASP A 125 42.23 7.85 -34.02
N ALA A 126 41.78 7.16 -32.97
CA ALA A 126 40.37 7.04 -32.60
C ALA A 126 39.64 8.39 -32.61
N ARG A 127 38.46 8.44 -33.24
CA ARG A 127 37.62 9.65 -33.25
C ARG A 127 37.20 10.03 -31.85
N HIS A 128 37.24 11.32 -31.57
CA HIS A 128 36.76 11.87 -30.30
C HIS A 128 35.24 11.92 -30.31
N TYR A 129 34.62 11.15 -29.41
CA TYR A 129 33.17 11.12 -29.21
C TYR A 129 32.80 11.63 -27.83
N VAL A 130 31.71 12.39 -27.77
CA VAL A 130 31.16 12.91 -26.52
C VAL A 130 29.79 12.29 -26.27
N ALA A 131 29.60 11.76 -25.07
CA ALA A 131 28.27 11.39 -24.56
C ALA A 131 27.77 12.49 -23.61
N ALA A 132 26.55 12.96 -23.83
CA ALA A 132 25.91 13.95 -22.97
C ALA A 132 24.65 13.39 -22.33
N GLY A 133 24.48 13.56 -21.02
CA GLY A 133 23.32 13.05 -20.28
C GLY A 133 23.33 13.43 -18.80
N VAL A 134 22.26 13.06 -18.10
CA VAL A 134 22.13 13.24 -16.64
C VAL A 134 22.82 12.08 -15.92
N VAL A 135 23.75 12.39 -15.03
CA VAL A 135 24.46 11.41 -14.21
C VAL A 135 23.65 11.08 -12.96
N LEU A 136 23.56 9.79 -12.65
CA LEU A 136 22.92 9.22 -11.46
C LEU A 136 23.84 8.15 -10.86
N LEU A 137 23.62 7.80 -9.60
CA LEU A 137 24.36 6.71 -8.94
C LEU A 137 23.76 5.34 -9.27
N PRO A 138 24.55 4.25 -9.29
CA PRO A 138 24.01 2.89 -9.47
C PRO A 138 23.06 2.47 -8.35
N ASP A 139 23.23 3.04 -7.14
CA ASP A 139 22.37 2.82 -5.97
C ASP A 139 21.10 3.66 -5.94
N ALA A 140 20.87 4.51 -6.94
CA ALA A 140 19.55 5.03 -7.20
C ALA A 140 18.66 3.86 -7.63
N ASN A 141 18.08 3.18 -6.65
CA ASN A 141 17.08 2.14 -6.85
C ASN A 141 15.85 2.75 -7.54
N ASP A 142 15.01 1.97 -8.24
CA ASP A 142 13.76 2.47 -8.86
C ASP A 142 12.84 3.20 -7.86
N GLU A 143 13.06 2.95 -6.56
CA GLU A 143 12.49 3.60 -5.39
C GLU A 143 12.72 5.12 -5.33
N ASP A 144 13.90 5.58 -5.75
CA ASP A 144 14.35 6.99 -5.68
C ASP A 144 14.47 7.64 -7.09
N TYR A 145 14.33 6.87 -8.18
CA TYR A 145 14.16 7.43 -9.52
C TYR A 145 12.97 8.43 -9.56
N GLY A 146 13.27 9.70 -9.85
CA GLY A 146 12.30 10.80 -9.83
C GLY A 146 11.86 11.24 -8.43
N GLN A 147 12.71 11.06 -7.41
CA GLN A 147 12.64 11.79 -6.13
C GLN A 147 13.76 12.82 -5.99
N GLU A 148 14.90 12.56 -6.64
CA GLU A 148 16.05 13.47 -6.72
C GLU A 148 16.30 13.79 -8.20
N ASP A 149 15.63 14.84 -8.73
CA ASP A 149 15.99 15.49 -10.00
C ASP A 149 17.28 16.35 -9.82
N GLU A 150 18.23 15.86 -9.00
CA GLU A 150 19.51 16.49 -8.63
C GLU A 150 20.69 15.73 -9.27
N GLY A 151 20.50 15.18 -10.48
CA GLY A 151 21.58 14.63 -11.29
C GLY A 151 22.22 15.71 -12.16
N ASP A 152 23.55 15.82 -12.12
CA ASP A 152 24.29 16.75 -12.96
C ASP A 152 24.21 16.36 -14.45
N TYR A 153 24.11 17.35 -15.33
CA TYR A 153 24.15 17.11 -16.77
C TYR A 153 25.59 17.22 -17.29
N LEU A 154 26.20 16.07 -17.58
CA LEU A 154 27.61 16.00 -17.99
C LEU A 154 27.77 15.81 -19.49
N HIS A 155 28.89 16.33 -20.00
CA HIS A 155 29.57 15.91 -21.21
C HIS A 155 30.75 15.00 -20.82
N LEU A 156 30.78 13.81 -21.42
CA LEU A 156 31.70 12.71 -21.10
C LEU A 156 32.55 12.37 -22.32
N ASP A 157 33.87 12.36 -22.16
CA ASP A 157 34.81 11.92 -23.20
C ASP A 157 34.80 10.39 -23.28
N VAL A 158 34.21 9.84 -24.33
CA VAL A 158 34.02 8.40 -24.48
C VAL A 158 35.29 7.76 -25.05
N LEU A 159 35.86 6.81 -24.31
CA LEU A 159 36.98 5.98 -24.73
C LEU A 159 36.53 4.66 -25.37
N GLY A 160 35.33 4.17 -25.05
CA GLY A 160 34.78 2.96 -25.62
C GLY A 160 33.38 2.63 -25.12
N VAL A 161 32.77 1.61 -25.75
CA VAL A 161 31.47 1.05 -25.39
C VAL A 161 31.66 -0.44 -25.10
N THR A 162 30.93 -1.00 -24.14
CA THR A 162 30.90 -2.45 -23.89
C THR A 162 29.49 -2.89 -23.49
N ALA A 163 29.02 -4.00 -24.04
CA ALA A 163 27.73 -4.61 -23.73
C ALA A 163 27.91 -6.00 -23.13
N PHE A 164 27.02 -6.42 -22.22
CA PHE A 164 27.17 -7.65 -21.44
C PHE A 164 25.95 -8.58 -21.53
N GLY A 165 26.15 -9.88 -21.29
CA GLY A 165 25.05 -10.79 -20.92
C GLY A 165 24.11 -11.29 -22.02
N TYR A 166 24.60 -11.98 -23.05
CA TYR A 166 23.70 -12.71 -23.98
C TYR A 166 22.96 -13.91 -23.34
N PHE A 167 23.42 -14.42 -22.21
CA PHE A 167 22.90 -15.63 -21.54
C PHE A 167 22.25 -15.36 -20.17
N GLU A 168 22.18 -14.09 -19.76
CA GLU A 168 21.71 -13.65 -18.45
C GLU A 168 20.20 -13.39 -18.45
N GLU A 169 19.60 -13.28 -17.27
CA GLU A 169 18.14 -13.20 -17.11
C GLU A 169 17.59 -11.77 -17.33
N GLN A 170 18.39 -10.72 -17.10
CA GLN A 170 18.01 -9.31 -17.25
C GLN A 170 18.40 -8.70 -18.60
N GLU A 171 17.92 -7.49 -18.93
CA GLU A 171 18.31 -6.79 -20.16
C GLU A 171 19.83 -6.58 -20.25
N ILE A 172 20.38 -6.61 -21.47
CA ILE A 172 21.80 -6.38 -21.78
C ILE A 172 22.20 -4.98 -21.30
N PRO A 173 22.99 -4.82 -20.21
CA PRO A 173 23.47 -3.52 -19.81
C PRO A 173 24.57 -3.08 -20.79
N ILE A 174 24.58 -1.78 -21.09
CA ILE A 174 25.57 -1.16 -21.97
C ILE A 174 26.30 -0.11 -21.16
N TYR A 175 27.63 -0.21 -21.14
CA TYR A 175 28.51 0.72 -20.44
C TYR A 175 29.28 1.57 -21.45
N LEU A 176 29.39 2.86 -21.16
CA LEU A 176 30.45 3.71 -21.70
C LEU A 176 31.63 3.70 -20.75
N GLU A 177 32.84 3.57 -21.28
CA GLU A 177 34.06 3.86 -20.54
C GLU A 177 34.53 5.27 -20.86
N THR A 178 34.79 6.07 -19.82
CA THR A 178 35.52 7.34 -19.94
C THR A 178 36.91 7.19 -19.34
N LYS A 179 37.72 8.26 -19.35
CA LYS A 179 39.01 8.26 -18.65
C LYS A 179 38.86 8.06 -17.14
N TRP A 180 37.73 8.46 -16.56
CA TRP A 180 37.57 8.59 -15.12
C TRP A 180 36.58 7.56 -14.53
N ALA A 181 35.50 7.22 -15.22
CA ALA A 181 34.44 6.34 -14.70
C ALA A 181 33.87 5.37 -15.76
N PHE A 182 33.04 4.44 -15.32
CA PHE A 182 32.17 3.63 -16.17
C PHE A 182 30.70 4.08 -16.01
N TYR A 183 29.99 4.27 -17.12
CA TYR A 183 28.61 4.77 -17.14
C TYR A 183 27.65 3.76 -17.76
N GLU A 184 26.74 3.20 -16.95
CA GLU A 184 25.63 2.38 -17.44
C GLU A 184 24.58 3.25 -18.16
N LEU A 185 24.27 2.93 -19.41
CA LEU A 185 23.33 3.68 -20.24
C LEU A 185 21.87 3.29 -19.97
N ARG A 186 21.11 4.15 -19.28
CA ARG A 186 19.69 3.92 -18.95
C ARG A 186 18.76 4.97 -19.56
N GLY A 187 18.10 4.62 -20.66
CA GLY A 187 17.08 5.47 -21.30
C GLY A 187 17.68 6.63 -22.11
N PRO A 188 17.67 6.56 -23.45
CA PRO A 188 18.24 7.60 -24.30
C PRO A 188 17.37 8.88 -24.28
N ALA A 189 17.94 9.98 -24.74
CA ALA A 189 17.17 11.17 -25.10
C ALA A 189 16.23 10.88 -26.28
N ALA A 190 15.10 11.60 -26.36
CA ALA A 190 14.10 11.39 -27.41
C ALA A 190 14.67 11.59 -28.84
N SER A 191 15.63 12.51 -29.02
CA SER A 191 16.36 12.72 -30.28
C SER A 191 17.31 11.57 -30.65
N TYR A 192 17.75 10.77 -29.67
CA TYR A 192 18.73 9.70 -29.85
C TYR A 192 18.09 8.29 -29.86
N GLU A 193 16.82 8.18 -29.46
CA GLU A 193 16.10 6.91 -29.28
C GLU A 193 16.14 5.99 -30.52
N THR A 194 16.02 6.56 -31.72
CA THR A 194 16.04 5.81 -32.99
C THR A 194 17.41 5.14 -33.25
N LEU A 195 18.52 5.83 -32.97
CA LEU A 195 19.88 5.27 -33.10
C LEU A 195 20.12 4.19 -32.05
N PHE A 196 19.69 4.43 -30.81
CA PHE A 196 19.85 3.48 -29.71
C PHE A 196 19.03 2.20 -29.92
N LYS A 197 17.80 2.30 -30.44
CA LYS A 197 16.98 1.14 -30.84
C LYS A 197 17.65 0.31 -31.95
N ARG A 198 18.24 0.97 -32.95
CA ARG A 198 18.97 0.31 -34.04
C ARG A 198 20.18 -0.49 -33.53
N TYR A 199 20.90 0.06 -32.55
CA TYR A 199 22.02 -0.61 -31.87
C TYR A 199 21.57 -1.82 -31.02
N LEU A 200 20.46 -1.70 -30.30
CA LEU A 200 19.95 -2.72 -29.37
C LEU A 200 19.25 -3.90 -30.05
N ALA A 201 18.49 -3.67 -31.13
CA ALA A 201 17.58 -4.69 -31.67
C ALA A 201 18.29 -6.00 -32.09
N PRO A 202 19.44 -5.99 -32.81
CA PRO A 202 20.15 -7.23 -33.15
C PRO A 202 20.65 -8.00 -31.92
N ARG A 203 21.08 -7.28 -30.87
CA ARG A 203 21.62 -7.86 -29.63
C ARG A 203 20.52 -8.51 -28.78
N ARG A 204 19.36 -7.86 -28.67
CA ARG A 204 18.17 -8.41 -27.99
C ARG A 204 17.66 -9.67 -28.68
N LEU A 205 17.62 -9.68 -30.01
CA LEU A 205 17.16 -10.83 -30.78
C LEU A 205 18.13 -12.02 -30.73
N ALA A 206 19.45 -11.75 -30.77
CA ALA A 206 20.47 -12.79 -30.54
C ALA A 206 20.32 -13.45 -29.16
N ARG A 207 20.07 -12.65 -28.11
CA ARG A 207 19.79 -13.15 -26.76
C ARG A 207 18.50 -13.99 -26.68
N PHE A 208 17.43 -13.58 -27.37
CA PHE A 208 16.19 -14.36 -27.46
C PHE A 208 16.45 -15.75 -28.08
N VAL A 209 17.12 -15.78 -29.25
CA VAL A 209 17.50 -17.01 -29.95
C VAL A 209 18.32 -17.94 -29.04
N LEU A 210 19.37 -17.41 -28.39
CA LEU A 210 20.26 -18.19 -27.53
C LEU A 210 19.58 -18.70 -26.26
N ARG A 211 18.65 -17.94 -25.65
CA ARG A 211 17.84 -18.42 -24.51
C ARG A 211 16.88 -19.53 -24.93
N ARG A 212 16.18 -19.37 -26.06
CA ARG A 212 15.27 -20.39 -26.62
C ARG A 212 16.03 -21.70 -26.90
N ALA A 213 17.20 -21.62 -27.52
CA ALA A 213 18.07 -22.76 -27.80
C ALA A 213 18.53 -23.50 -26.54
N ARG A 214 18.78 -22.77 -25.44
CA ARG A 214 19.16 -23.36 -24.15
C ARG A 214 18.00 -24.12 -23.48
N SER A 215 16.77 -23.62 -23.61
CA SER A 215 15.58 -24.30 -23.07
C SER A 215 15.10 -25.47 -23.94
N ASN A 216 15.26 -25.35 -25.26
CA ASN A 216 14.79 -26.34 -26.24
C ASN A 216 15.94 -26.81 -27.17
N PRO A 217 16.85 -27.67 -26.68
CA PRO A 217 18.06 -28.06 -27.41
C PRO A 217 17.81 -28.88 -28.69
N ASN A 218 16.58 -29.37 -28.91
CA ASN A 218 16.20 -30.21 -30.05
C ASN A 218 15.22 -29.51 -31.02
N GLU A 219 14.99 -28.21 -30.88
CA GLU A 219 14.01 -27.48 -31.68
C GLU A 219 14.47 -27.26 -33.13
N ASP A 220 13.58 -27.49 -34.09
CA ASP A 220 13.85 -27.33 -35.53
C ASP A 220 13.42 -25.95 -36.07
N TRP A 221 13.92 -25.60 -37.26
CA TRP A 221 13.62 -24.30 -37.86
C TRP A 221 12.12 -24.07 -38.13
N ALA A 222 11.38 -25.14 -38.46
CA ALA A 222 9.95 -25.04 -38.74
C ALA A 222 9.14 -24.70 -37.48
N THR A 223 9.44 -25.36 -36.36
CA THR A 223 8.82 -25.13 -35.05
C THR A 223 9.20 -23.77 -34.50
N PHE A 224 10.50 -23.45 -34.49
CA PHE A 224 10.99 -22.14 -34.07
C PHE A 224 10.33 -21.00 -34.87
N ARG A 225 10.22 -21.15 -36.21
CA ARG A 225 9.57 -20.12 -37.01
C ARG A 225 8.06 -20.06 -36.79
N PHE A 226 7.37 -21.19 -36.62
CA PHE A 226 5.91 -21.17 -36.38
C PHE A 226 5.54 -20.38 -35.12
N GLU A 227 6.35 -20.49 -34.06
CA GLU A 227 6.11 -19.82 -32.77
C GLU A 227 6.72 -18.40 -32.66
N THR A 228 7.40 -17.88 -33.69
CA THR A 228 8.06 -16.56 -33.64
C THR A 228 7.49 -15.55 -34.63
N GLU A 229 7.27 -14.32 -34.16
CA GLU A 229 6.70 -13.21 -34.96
C GLU A 229 7.76 -12.31 -35.63
N TYR A 230 9.05 -12.59 -35.43
CA TYR A 230 10.14 -11.79 -36.01
C TYR A 230 10.29 -12.00 -37.53
N SER A 231 10.67 -10.95 -38.25
CA SER A 231 10.96 -11.05 -39.70
C SER A 231 12.30 -11.71 -39.97
N ASP A 232 12.44 -12.32 -41.15
CA ASP A 232 13.69 -12.97 -41.56
C ASP A 232 14.85 -11.97 -41.63
N GLU A 233 14.62 -10.71 -42.03
CA GLU A 233 15.65 -9.66 -42.05
C GLU A 233 16.13 -9.28 -40.65
N ALA A 234 15.23 -9.29 -39.65
CA ALA A 234 15.60 -9.03 -38.26
C ALA A 234 16.45 -10.17 -37.71
N LEU A 235 16.03 -11.42 -37.94
CA LEU A 235 16.77 -12.62 -37.55
C LEU A 235 18.16 -12.66 -38.21
N ASP A 236 18.25 -12.45 -39.53
CA ASP A 236 19.51 -12.31 -40.28
C ASP A 236 20.44 -11.25 -39.67
N ALA A 237 19.89 -10.09 -39.27
CA ALA A 237 20.67 -9.01 -38.68
C ALA A 237 21.26 -9.37 -37.29
N SER A 238 20.70 -10.36 -36.59
CA SER A 238 21.20 -10.84 -35.30
C SER A 238 22.36 -11.85 -35.42
N ASN A 239 22.54 -12.50 -36.58
CA ASN A 239 23.54 -13.55 -36.81
C ASN A 239 24.97 -13.20 -36.38
N PRO A 240 25.52 -11.99 -36.66
CA PRO A 240 26.86 -11.62 -36.20
C PRO A 240 26.99 -11.62 -34.66
N ARG A 241 25.91 -11.30 -33.94
CA ARG A 241 25.86 -11.21 -32.47
C ARG A 241 25.64 -12.56 -31.82
N ILE A 242 24.90 -13.46 -32.47
CA ILE A 242 24.82 -14.88 -32.08
C ILE A 242 26.21 -15.53 -32.15
N ARG A 243 26.93 -15.34 -33.27
CA ARG A 243 28.30 -15.87 -33.44
C ARG A 243 29.28 -15.31 -32.40
N GLU A 244 29.29 -13.99 -32.21
CA GLU A 244 30.09 -13.33 -31.18
C GLU A 244 29.84 -13.92 -29.78
N ALA A 245 28.57 -14.05 -29.38
CA ALA A 245 28.19 -14.60 -28.07
C ALA A 245 28.68 -16.04 -27.83
N LEU A 246 28.67 -16.89 -28.87
CA LEU A 246 29.12 -18.28 -28.81
C LEU A 246 30.65 -18.39 -28.86
N GLU A 247 31.32 -17.52 -29.62
CA GLU A 247 32.78 -17.45 -29.66
C GLU A 247 33.36 -17.00 -28.31
N ASP A 248 32.74 -15.98 -27.70
CA ASP A 248 33.11 -15.37 -26.42
C ASP A 248 32.85 -16.24 -25.20
N ASN A 249 31.87 -17.16 -25.25
CA ASN A 249 31.57 -18.09 -24.16
C ASN A 249 31.78 -19.56 -24.59
N PRO A 250 33.00 -20.13 -24.39
CA PRO A 250 33.31 -21.49 -24.79
C PRO A 250 32.38 -22.58 -24.23
N ALA A 251 31.80 -22.37 -23.04
CA ALA A 251 30.87 -23.31 -22.44
C ALA A 251 29.53 -23.40 -23.20
N MET A 252 29.11 -22.30 -23.84
CA MET A 252 27.84 -22.21 -24.57
C MET A 252 27.94 -22.58 -26.06
N ARG A 253 29.14 -22.90 -26.58
CA ARG A 253 29.36 -23.26 -28.00
C ARG A 253 28.51 -24.41 -28.52
N HIS A 254 28.08 -25.31 -27.63
CA HIS A 254 27.17 -26.41 -27.98
C HIS A 254 25.81 -25.94 -28.53
N LEU A 255 25.42 -24.68 -28.29
CA LEU A 255 24.17 -24.12 -28.82
C LEU A 255 24.21 -23.87 -30.35
N ASP A 256 25.40 -23.83 -30.97
CA ASP A 256 25.58 -23.79 -32.44
C ASP A 256 25.09 -25.08 -33.14
N SER A 257 25.00 -26.19 -32.39
CA SER A 257 24.46 -27.47 -32.90
C SER A 257 22.95 -27.65 -32.69
N VAL A 258 22.25 -26.68 -32.07
CA VAL A 258 20.78 -26.72 -31.96
C VAL A 258 20.18 -26.48 -33.35
N PRO A 259 19.29 -27.33 -33.89
CA PRO A 259 18.98 -27.33 -35.32
C PRO A 259 18.51 -25.99 -35.89
N PHE A 260 17.60 -25.28 -35.20
CA PHE A 260 17.15 -23.96 -35.67
C PHE A 260 18.23 -22.87 -35.61
N VAL A 261 19.17 -22.94 -34.65
CA VAL A 261 20.29 -22.00 -34.55
C VAL A 261 21.30 -22.28 -35.65
N HIS A 262 21.57 -23.55 -35.92
CA HIS A 262 22.44 -24.00 -37.00
C HIS A 262 21.93 -23.52 -38.36
N ASP A 263 20.64 -23.76 -38.67
CA ASP A 263 19.99 -23.30 -39.89
C ASP A 263 20.01 -21.76 -40.02
N LEU A 264 19.74 -21.04 -38.93
CA LEU A 264 19.79 -19.58 -38.88
C LEU A 264 21.18 -19.04 -39.24
N LEU A 265 22.23 -19.65 -38.71
CA LEU A 265 23.62 -19.25 -38.93
C LEU A 265 24.16 -19.66 -40.32
N LEU A 266 23.54 -20.64 -40.98
CA LEU A 266 23.91 -21.10 -42.33
C LEU A 266 23.31 -20.27 -43.47
N LYS A 267 22.20 -19.55 -43.25
CA LYS A 267 21.40 -18.91 -44.33
C LYS A 267 22.10 -17.85 -45.18
N LYS A 268 23.29 -17.34 -44.80
CA LYS A 268 24.13 -16.47 -45.65
C LYS A 268 25.63 -16.70 -45.47
N LEU A 269 26.23 -17.49 -46.36
CA LEU A 269 27.65 -17.37 -46.73
C LEU A 269 27.82 -16.27 -47.81
N GLY A 270 27.50 -15.03 -47.43
CA GLY A 270 27.63 -13.84 -48.31
C GLY A 270 28.52 -12.79 -47.66
N GLU A 271 29.80 -12.77 -48.05
CA GLU A 271 30.86 -11.80 -47.71
C GLU A 271 30.62 -10.82 -46.54
N VAL A 272 30.38 -11.34 -45.33
CA VAL A 272 30.68 -10.56 -44.12
C VAL A 272 32.20 -10.54 -44.03
N ARG A 273 32.83 -9.47 -44.53
CA ARG A 273 34.23 -9.19 -44.25
C ARG A 273 34.42 -9.31 -42.74
N SER A 274 35.30 -10.23 -42.32
CA SER A 274 35.72 -10.36 -40.92
C SER A 274 36.17 -8.98 -40.44
N ARG A 275 35.31 -8.31 -39.67
CA ARG A 275 35.67 -7.07 -38.98
C ARG A 275 36.77 -7.47 -38.00
N ARG A 276 37.90 -6.76 -38.04
CA ARG A 276 39.02 -7.10 -37.17
C ARG A 276 38.53 -7.10 -35.72
N ARG A 277 38.89 -8.16 -35.01
CA ARG A 277 38.59 -8.34 -33.59
C ARG A 277 39.15 -7.14 -32.80
N PRO A 278 38.36 -6.51 -31.92
CA PRO A 278 38.89 -5.57 -30.93
C PRO A 278 40.09 -6.17 -30.21
N GLN A 279 41.24 -5.48 -30.24
CA GLN A 279 42.42 -5.89 -29.49
C GLN A 279 42.33 -5.47 -28.02
N ARG A 280 41.48 -4.48 -27.70
CA ARG A 280 41.15 -4.09 -26.33
C ARG A 280 39.65 -4.08 -26.10
N ARG A 281 39.12 -5.20 -25.59
CA ARG A 281 37.93 -5.11 -24.73
C ARG A 281 38.37 -4.75 -23.31
N PRO A 282 37.82 -3.70 -22.69
CA PRO A 282 38.01 -3.45 -21.26
C PRO A 282 37.52 -4.66 -20.47
N GLN A 283 38.40 -5.28 -19.68
CA GLN A 283 37.97 -6.29 -18.72
C GLN A 283 37.33 -5.58 -17.53
N LEU A 284 36.00 -5.45 -17.54
CA LEU A 284 35.28 -5.15 -16.30
C LEU A 284 35.54 -6.28 -15.27
N PRO A 285 35.74 -5.96 -13.99
CA PRO A 285 35.90 -6.97 -12.95
C PRO A 285 34.65 -7.85 -12.88
N LEU A 286 34.83 -9.17 -13.05
CA LEU A 286 33.77 -10.16 -13.33
C LEU A 286 32.81 -10.45 -12.15
N LYS A 287 32.91 -9.67 -11.08
CA LYS A 287 31.93 -9.49 -9.99
C LYS A 287 32.21 -8.11 -9.41
N LEU A 288 31.33 -7.15 -9.68
CA LEU A 288 31.36 -5.87 -8.99
C LEU A 288 31.00 -6.12 -7.53
N ALA A 289 31.93 -5.84 -6.61
CA ALA A 289 31.54 -5.57 -5.24
C ALA A 289 30.61 -4.34 -5.31
N PRO A 290 29.40 -4.38 -4.71
CA PRO A 290 28.51 -3.23 -4.73
C PRO A 290 29.17 -2.08 -3.96
N ILE A 291 29.73 -1.13 -4.70
CA ILE A 291 29.90 0.24 -4.22
C ILE A 291 28.48 0.71 -3.92
N GLY A 292 28.17 0.95 -2.64
CA GLY A 292 26.82 1.33 -2.23
C GLY A 292 26.37 0.89 -0.85
N ASN A 293 25.13 1.22 -0.54
CA ASN A 293 24.46 0.80 0.70
C ASN A 293 24.12 -0.72 0.60
N PRO A 294 24.65 -1.57 1.50
CA PRO A 294 24.46 -3.02 1.43
C PRO A 294 22.99 -3.45 1.60
N ASP A 295 22.17 -2.72 2.37
CA ASP A 295 20.74 -2.99 2.48
C ASP A 295 20.02 -2.77 1.13
N LEU A 296 20.44 -1.77 0.34
CA LEU A 296 19.89 -1.54 -1.00
C LEU A 296 20.38 -2.57 -2.02
N ALA A 297 21.63 -3.01 -1.94
CA ALA A 297 22.20 -3.99 -2.86
C ALA A 297 21.38 -5.30 -2.86
N LEU A 298 20.93 -5.76 -1.69
CA LEU A 298 20.08 -6.94 -1.51
C LEU A 298 18.64 -6.75 -2.05
N LEU A 299 18.18 -5.50 -2.17
CA LEU A 299 16.86 -5.17 -2.72
C LEU A 299 16.82 -5.09 -4.26
N ARG A 300 17.98 -5.25 -4.93
CA ARG A 300 18.08 -5.32 -6.39
C ARG A 300 17.64 -6.69 -6.89
N ALA A 301 16.86 -6.72 -7.97
CA ALA A 301 16.34 -7.97 -8.57
C ALA A 301 17.44 -8.94 -9.04
N GLU A 302 18.66 -8.44 -9.32
CA GLU A 302 19.84 -9.25 -9.69
C GLU A 302 20.38 -10.12 -8.54
N ASN A 303 20.06 -9.74 -7.29
CA ASN A 303 20.53 -10.42 -6.07
C ASN A 303 19.41 -11.21 -5.37
N GLN A 304 18.23 -11.30 -5.99
CA GLN A 304 17.05 -11.99 -5.44
C GLN A 304 16.81 -13.32 -6.15
N VAL A 305 16.18 -14.27 -5.45
CA VAL A 305 15.88 -15.59 -6.01
C VAL A 305 14.48 -15.59 -6.61
N ALA A 306 14.32 -16.24 -7.77
CA ALA A 306 13.03 -16.42 -8.44
C ALA A 306 11.91 -16.89 -7.49
N THR A 307 10.73 -16.32 -7.69
CA THR A 307 9.53 -16.46 -6.85
C THR A 307 9.21 -17.93 -6.62
N THR A 308 9.17 -18.31 -5.34
CA THR A 308 9.01 -19.70 -4.90
C THR A 308 7.62 -19.95 -4.35
N VAL A 309 6.98 -21.03 -4.81
CA VAL A 309 5.56 -21.31 -4.54
C VAL A 309 5.29 -22.77 -4.17
N THR A 310 4.24 -23.04 -3.38
CA THR A 310 3.70 -24.40 -3.23
C THR A 310 2.94 -24.84 -4.50
N PRO A 311 2.67 -26.15 -4.70
CA PRO A 311 1.92 -26.63 -5.87
C PRO A 311 0.51 -26.04 -6.00
N LEU A 312 -0.18 -25.76 -4.89
CA LEU A 312 -1.50 -25.08 -4.89
C LEU A 312 -1.38 -23.66 -5.45
N ILE A 313 -0.41 -22.89 -4.98
CA ILE A 313 -0.22 -21.51 -5.42
C ILE A 313 0.30 -21.46 -6.86
N ALA A 314 1.13 -22.42 -7.28
CA ALA A 314 1.54 -22.59 -8.67
C ALA A 314 0.34 -22.82 -9.61
N GLN A 315 -0.62 -23.65 -9.20
CA GLN A 315 -1.85 -23.91 -9.96
C GLN A 315 -2.73 -22.65 -10.06
N LEU A 316 -2.87 -21.88 -8.98
CA LEU A 316 -3.66 -20.64 -8.96
C LEU A 316 -3.00 -19.48 -9.70
N ALA A 317 -1.67 -19.45 -9.77
CA ALA A 317 -0.89 -18.44 -10.49
C ALA A 317 -0.72 -18.73 -11.99
N HIS A 318 -1.10 -19.93 -12.45
CA HIS A 318 -0.87 -20.39 -13.82
C HIS A 318 -1.49 -19.45 -14.86
N GLY A 319 -0.66 -18.92 -15.76
CA GLY A 319 -1.09 -18.00 -16.82
C GLY A 319 -1.44 -16.57 -16.36
N LEU A 320 -1.20 -16.22 -15.08
CA LEU A 320 -1.42 -14.87 -14.55
C LEU A 320 -0.13 -14.04 -14.43
N PHE A 321 1.03 -14.71 -14.46
CA PHE A 321 2.36 -14.13 -14.29
C PHE A 321 3.29 -14.62 -15.41
N THR A 322 4.26 -13.79 -15.78
CA THR A 322 5.25 -14.06 -16.84
C THR A 322 6.61 -14.54 -16.31
N GLU A 323 6.81 -14.54 -14.99
CA GLU A 323 7.99 -15.11 -14.33
C GLU A 323 7.92 -16.64 -14.27
N ASP A 324 9.03 -17.33 -14.54
CA ASP A 324 9.18 -18.77 -14.36
C ASP A 324 9.21 -19.13 -12.85
N LEU A 325 8.05 -19.47 -12.29
CA LEU A 325 7.89 -19.77 -10.87
C LEU A 325 8.60 -21.07 -10.43
N HIS A 326 9.31 -21.02 -9.29
CA HIS A 326 9.95 -22.19 -8.70
C HIS A 326 8.98 -22.96 -7.78
N VAL A 327 8.47 -24.09 -8.25
CA VAL A 327 7.47 -24.90 -7.52
C VAL A 327 8.15 -25.88 -6.55
N LEU A 328 7.78 -25.80 -5.27
CA LEU A 328 8.19 -26.70 -4.20
C LEU A 328 7.34 -27.99 -4.23
N GLY A 329 7.62 -28.85 -5.21
CA GLY A 329 6.97 -30.16 -5.33
C GLY A 329 6.72 -30.55 -6.79
N ALA A 330 5.75 -31.43 -7.00
CA ALA A 330 5.32 -31.79 -8.35
C ALA A 330 4.68 -30.58 -9.05
N GLN A 331 5.18 -30.24 -10.25
CA GLN A 331 4.57 -29.23 -11.11
C GLN A 331 3.11 -29.63 -11.43
N PRO A 332 2.11 -28.77 -11.10
CA PRO A 332 0.73 -29.06 -11.44
C PRO A 332 0.57 -29.11 -12.95
N LYS A 333 -0.08 -30.16 -13.47
CA LYS A 333 -0.36 -30.27 -14.89
C LYS A 333 -1.43 -29.24 -15.27
N PRO A 334 -1.23 -28.39 -16.30
CA PRO A 334 -2.29 -27.51 -16.75
C PRO A 334 -3.50 -28.34 -17.21
N PRO A 335 -4.74 -27.86 -16.96
CA PRO A 335 -5.92 -28.53 -17.48
C PRO A 335 -5.84 -28.58 -19.01
N LYS A 336 -6.20 -29.72 -19.60
CA LYS A 336 -6.16 -29.82 -21.07
C LYS A 336 -7.19 -28.86 -21.66
N GLN A 337 -6.77 -28.08 -22.65
CA GLN A 337 -7.64 -27.13 -23.34
C GLN A 337 -8.97 -27.76 -23.81
N ALA A 338 -8.91 -28.99 -24.34
CA ALA A 338 -10.09 -29.75 -24.76
C ALA A 338 -11.08 -30.07 -23.62
N ASP A 339 -10.58 -30.32 -22.40
CA ASP A 339 -11.44 -30.60 -21.23
C ASP A 339 -12.14 -29.32 -20.76
N VAL A 340 -11.43 -28.18 -20.79
CA VAL A 340 -11.97 -26.84 -20.49
C VAL A 340 -13.06 -26.45 -21.50
N GLU A 341 -12.79 -26.64 -22.79
CA GLU A 341 -13.74 -26.38 -23.88
C GLU A 341 -14.97 -27.29 -23.81
N ALA A 342 -14.79 -28.58 -23.54
CA ALA A 342 -15.88 -29.53 -23.34
C ALA A 342 -16.77 -29.16 -22.14
N ARG A 343 -16.18 -28.66 -21.05
CA ARG A 343 -16.91 -28.15 -19.89
C ARG A 343 -17.69 -26.88 -20.23
N LYS A 344 -17.05 -25.87 -20.85
CA LYS A 344 -17.73 -24.65 -21.33
C LYS A 344 -18.91 -24.97 -22.25
N ALA A 345 -18.76 -25.93 -23.17
CA ALA A 345 -19.83 -26.35 -24.07
C ALA A 345 -21.04 -26.97 -23.32
N LYS A 346 -20.80 -27.78 -22.27
CA LYS A 346 -21.86 -28.32 -21.40
C LYS A 346 -22.57 -27.21 -20.62
N GLU A 347 -21.82 -26.27 -20.05
CA GLU A 347 -22.36 -25.14 -19.28
C GLU A 347 -23.19 -24.19 -20.17
N LEU A 348 -22.70 -23.84 -21.37
CA LEU A 348 -23.42 -23.03 -22.36
C LEU A 348 -24.70 -23.72 -22.86
N ARG A 349 -24.68 -25.05 -23.02
CA ARG A 349 -25.88 -25.83 -23.33
C ARG A 349 -26.92 -25.74 -22.21
N TYR A 350 -26.51 -25.93 -20.96
CA TYR A 350 -27.40 -25.85 -19.79
C TYR A 350 -27.96 -24.43 -19.58
N LEU A 351 -27.17 -23.39 -19.90
CA LEU A 351 -27.63 -22.00 -19.96
C LEU A 351 -28.75 -21.82 -21.00
N ARG A 352 -28.53 -22.29 -22.24
CA ARG A 352 -29.55 -22.25 -23.31
C ARG A 352 -30.82 -23.00 -22.91
N GLU A 353 -30.71 -24.20 -22.36
CA GLU A 353 -31.84 -24.98 -21.84
C GLU A 353 -32.60 -24.23 -20.73
N SER A 354 -31.90 -23.49 -19.86
CA SER A 354 -32.51 -22.71 -18.77
C SER A 354 -33.18 -21.42 -19.28
N ILE A 355 -32.64 -20.78 -20.34
CA ILE A 355 -33.28 -19.66 -21.04
C ILE A 355 -34.56 -20.12 -21.76
N ASN A 356 -34.56 -21.31 -22.37
CA ASN A 356 -35.76 -21.88 -23.01
C ASN A 356 -36.94 -22.01 -22.03
N LEU A 357 -36.67 -22.37 -20.78
CA LEU A 357 -37.69 -22.49 -19.73
C LEU A 357 -38.34 -21.15 -19.35
N VAL A 358 -37.65 -20.02 -19.55
CA VAL A 358 -38.22 -18.68 -19.36
C VAL A 358 -39.06 -18.23 -20.56
N LEU A 359 -38.62 -18.60 -21.77
CA LEU A 359 -39.28 -18.18 -23.02
C LEU A 359 -40.48 -19.05 -23.39
N SER A 360 -40.62 -20.23 -22.79
CA SER A 360 -41.77 -21.12 -22.96
C SER A 360 -43.00 -20.58 -22.21
N PRO A 361 -44.08 -20.16 -22.88
CA PRO A 361 -45.19 -19.46 -22.23
C PRO A 361 -46.06 -20.42 -21.41
N GLY A 362 -46.06 -20.25 -20.08
CA GLY A 362 -46.97 -20.94 -19.18
C GLY A 362 -46.99 -20.30 -17.79
N MET A 363 -48.17 -19.92 -17.30
CA MET A 363 -48.32 -19.34 -15.96
C MET A 363 -48.15 -20.45 -14.90
N ARG A 364 -46.94 -20.58 -14.35
CA ARG A 364 -46.62 -21.56 -13.30
C ARG A 364 -47.31 -21.18 -11.99
N LYS A 365 -48.48 -21.76 -11.75
CA LYS A 365 -49.19 -21.66 -10.46
C LYS A 365 -48.56 -22.61 -9.43
N ALA A 366 -48.48 -22.16 -8.18
CA ALA A 366 -48.23 -23.04 -7.03
C ALA A 366 -49.54 -23.67 -6.57
N TYR A 367 -49.45 -24.92 -6.09
CA TYR A 367 -50.51 -25.64 -5.41
C TYR A 367 -49.94 -26.27 -4.12
N PRO A 368 -50.70 -26.30 -3.00
CA PRO A 368 -50.27 -27.04 -1.82
C PRO A 368 -50.16 -28.54 -2.15
N THR A 369 -49.16 -29.22 -1.60
CA THR A 369 -49.02 -30.68 -1.75
C THR A 369 -50.00 -31.47 -0.89
N ASP A 370 -50.46 -30.89 0.22
CA ASP A 370 -51.28 -31.55 1.22
C ASP A 370 -52.53 -30.69 1.51
N SER A 371 -53.72 -31.26 1.35
CA SER A 371 -54.98 -30.54 1.43
C SER A 371 -55.48 -30.31 2.87
N ASP A 372 -54.89 -30.99 3.87
CA ASP A 372 -55.37 -30.97 5.25
C ASP A 372 -54.63 -30.01 6.20
N GLN A 373 -53.58 -29.31 5.74
CA GLN A 373 -52.81 -28.39 6.58
C GLN A 373 -53.49 -27.03 6.79
N ARG A 374 -54.47 -27.05 7.71
CA ARG A 374 -54.93 -25.95 8.60
C ARG A 374 -55.28 -24.60 7.96
N LYS A 375 -56.60 -24.33 7.88
CA LYS A 375 -57.26 -23.05 7.52
C LYS A 375 -56.97 -21.82 8.42
N ARG A 376 -55.78 -21.68 9.00
CA ARG A 376 -55.39 -20.55 9.88
C ARG A 376 -54.00 -19.98 9.63
N ASP A 377 -53.13 -20.70 8.93
CA ASP A 377 -51.74 -20.27 8.69
C ASP A 377 -51.51 -20.10 7.18
N PRO A 378 -51.08 -18.92 6.69
CA PRO A 378 -50.86 -18.70 5.26
C PRO A 378 -49.50 -19.22 4.75
N TYR A 379 -48.61 -19.72 5.63
CA TYR A 379 -47.26 -20.13 5.26
C TYR A 379 -47.12 -21.65 5.06
N TYR A 380 -46.40 -22.05 4.01
CA TYR A 380 -46.19 -23.45 3.64
C TYR A 380 -44.69 -23.77 3.51
N THR A 381 -44.29 -24.98 3.88
CA THR A 381 -42.91 -25.48 3.73
C THR A 381 -42.66 -26.19 2.39
N GLU A 382 -43.72 -26.55 1.66
CA GLU A 382 -43.61 -27.16 0.32
C GLU A 382 -44.78 -26.78 -0.58
N ALA A 383 -44.54 -26.79 -1.91
CA ALA A 383 -45.51 -26.44 -2.93
C ALA A 383 -45.19 -27.15 -4.26
N THR A 384 -46.22 -27.52 -5.02
CA THR A 384 -46.05 -28.01 -6.40
C THR A 384 -46.13 -26.85 -7.38
N ILE A 385 -45.09 -26.64 -8.18
CA ILE A 385 -44.97 -25.54 -9.15
C ILE A 385 -44.73 -26.15 -10.53
N GLY A 386 -45.66 -25.92 -11.47
CA GLY A 386 -45.51 -26.44 -12.84
C GLY A 386 -45.45 -27.97 -12.96
N GLY A 387 -45.94 -28.71 -11.96
CA GLY A 387 -45.91 -30.17 -11.90
C GLY A 387 -44.70 -30.76 -11.14
N GLU A 388 -43.76 -29.94 -10.68
CA GLU A 388 -42.62 -30.36 -9.86
C GLU A 388 -42.81 -29.92 -8.39
N LEU A 389 -42.42 -30.76 -7.44
CA LEU A 389 -42.48 -30.49 -6.00
C LEU A 389 -41.26 -29.69 -5.53
N TYR A 390 -41.46 -28.51 -4.95
CA TYR A 390 -40.45 -27.67 -4.32
C TYR A 390 -40.63 -27.63 -2.80
N LYS A 391 -39.54 -27.63 -2.04
CA LYS A 391 -39.51 -27.65 -0.58
C LYS A 391 -38.63 -26.54 0.00
N SER A 392 -38.89 -26.17 1.24
CA SER A 392 -37.99 -25.37 2.07
C SER A 392 -36.61 -26.02 2.11
N GLY A 393 -35.57 -25.22 1.91
CA GLY A 393 -34.20 -25.66 1.76
C GLY A 393 -33.74 -25.94 0.33
N ASP A 394 -34.64 -26.13 -0.65
CA ASP A 394 -34.26 -26.32 -2.06
C ASP A 394 -33.56 -25.07 -2.62
N PHE A 395 -32.58 -25.30 -3.50
CA PHE A 395 -31.91 -24.23 -4.25
C PHE A 395 -32.47 -24.11 -5.66
N VAL A 396 -32.68 -22.88 -6.12
CA VAL A 396 -33.38 -22.56 -7.37
C VAL A 396 -32.70 -21.42 -8.14
N LEU A 397 -32.92 -21.41 -9.46
CA LEU A 397 -32.67 -20.24 -10.30
C LEU A 397 -33.94 -19.38 -10.37
N ILE A 398 -33.77 -18.07 -10.20
CA ILE A 398 -34.82 -17.07 -10.30
C ILE A 398 -34.51 -16.13 -11.47
N ARG A 399 -35.54 -15.81 -12.27
CA ARG A 399 -35.42 -14.91 -13.43
C ARG A 399 -35.05 -13.50 -12.98
N ARG A 400 -34.03 -12.88 -13.59
CA ARG A 400 -33.76 -11.44 -13.43
C ARG A 400 -34.94 -10.60 -13.96
N ALA A 401 -35.48 -9.73 -13.11
CA ALA A 401 -36.38 -8.67 -13.54
C ALA A 401 -35.62 -7.63 -14.40
N HIS A 402 -36.34 -6.91 -15.25
CA HIS A 402 -35.76 -5.90 -16.13
C HIS A 402 -35.35 -4.66 -15.31
N ASP A 403 -34.07 -4.49 -15.01
CA ASP A 403 -33.52 -3.26 -14.40
C ASP A 403 -33.43 -2.18 -15.50
N PRO A 404 -34.08 -1.00 -15.38
CA PRO A 404 -33.89 0.09 -16.32
C PRO A 404 -32.51 0.79 -16.19
N ASN A 405 -31.72 0.46 -15.16
CA ASN A 405 -30.41 1.06 -14.85
C ASN A 405 -29.25 0.03 -14.86
N ARG A 406 -29.46 -1.15 -15.43
CA ARG A 406 -28.43 -2.11 -15.89
C ARG A 406 -28.98 -2.72 -17.17
N GLU A 407 -28.23 -2.67 -18.26
CA GLU A 407 -28.57 -3.40 -19.49
C GLU A 407 -28.39 -4.90 -19.28
N ALA A 408 -29.26 -5.52 -18.49
CA ALA A 408 -29.43 -6.97 -18.50
C ALA A 408 -30.08 -7.31 -19.85
N PRO A 409 -29.39 -8.02 -20.76
CA PRO A 409 -29.96 -8.33 -22.07
C PRO A 409 -31.24 -9.15 -21.86
N ALA A 410 -32.34 -8.70 -22.45
CA ALA A 410 -33.57 -9.48 -22.48
C ALA A 410 -33.23 -10.87 -23.05
N PRO A 411 -33.68 -11.98 -22.42
CA PRO A 411 -33.29 -13.32 -22.85
C PRO A 411 -33.71 -13.55 -24.31
N SER A 412 -32.73 -13.51 -25.20
CA SER A 412 -32.90 -13.64 -26.65
C SER A 412 -31.89 -14.64 -27.18
N PHE A 413 -32.35 -15.54 -28.04
CA PHE A 413 -31.52 -16.56 -28.68
C PHE A 413 -30.39 -15.99 -29.53
N THR A 414 -30.52 -14.76 -30.02
CA THR A 414 -29.63 -14.21 -31.05
C THR A 414 -28.29 -13.67 -30.55
N ASN A 415 -28.15 -13.39 -29.24
CA ASN A 415 -26.96 -12.73 -28.65
C ASN A 415 -26.57 -13.32 -27.28
N ILE A 416 -26.41 -14.65 -27.18
CA ILE A 416 -25.72 -15.27 -26.02
C ILE A 416 -24.23 -15.29 -26.34
N GLY A 417 -23.43 -14.48 -25.64
CA GLY A 417 -21.98 -14.42 -25.82
C GLY A 417 -21.28 -15.73 -25.44
N GLU A 418 -20.12 -16.00 -26.05
CA GLU A 418 -19.39 -17.28 -25.90
C GLU A 418 -18.91 -17.57 -24.47
N ASN A 419 -18.68 -16.53 -23.67
CA ASN A 419 -18.30 -16.62 -22.25
C ASN A 419 -19.47 -16.32 -21.30
N ALA A 420 -20.72 -16.31 -21.77
CA ALA A 420 -21.88 -16.00 -20.94
C ALA A 420 -22.23 -17.15 -19.99
N THR A 421 -22.65 -16.80 -18.78
CA THR A 421 -22.89 -17.71 -17.65
C THR A 421 -24.32 -17.64 -17.16
N LEU A 422 -24.71 -18.55 -16.25
CA LEU A 422 -26.00 -18.47 -15.57
C LEU A 422 -26.16 -17.19 -14.74
N SER A 423 -25.07 -16.65 -14.15
CA SER A 423 -25.13 -15.44 -13.31
C SER A 423 -25.33 -14.15 -14.09
N ASP A 424 -25.28 -14.17 -15.42
CA ASP A 424 -25.62 -13.02 -16.26
C ASP A 424 -27.14 -12.85 -16.38
N TYR A 425 -27.87 -13.97 -16.51
CA TYR A 425 -29.31 -13.99 -16.79
C TYR A 425 -30.20 -14.34 -15.58
N PHE A 426 -29.65 -15.01 -14.56
CA PHE A 426 -30.39 -15.54 -13.41
C PHE A 426 -29.81 -15.09 -12.07
N TRP A 427 -30.68 -15.03 -11.07
CA TRP A 427 -30.28 -15.00 -9.66
C TRP A 427 -30.30 -16.41 -9.08
N PHE A 428 -29.47 -16.65 -8.07
CA PHE A 428 -29.43 -17.89 -7.31
C PHE A 428 -30.13 -17.67 -5.97
N ALA A 429 -30.96 -18.62 -5.55
CA ALA A 429 -31.70 -18.48 -4.30
C ALA A 429 -31.94 -19.82 -3.61
N ARG A 430 -32.16 -19.78 -2.30
CA ARG A 430 -32.61 -20.88 -1.46
C ARG A 430 -34.03 -20.60 -0.97
N ILE A 431 -34.94 -21.54 -1.16
CA ILE A 431 -36.33 -21.41 -0.72
C ILE A 431 -36.39 -21.52 0.81
N ILE A 432 -37.12 -20.62 1.46
CA ILE A 432 -37.34 -20.64 2.91
C ILE A 432 -38.78 -21.04 3.24
N TYR A 433 -39.78 -20.43 2.61
CA TYR A 433 -41.20 -20.80 2.71
C TYR A 433 -42.01 -20.27 1.53
N PHE A 434 -43.27 -20.68 1.42
CA PHE A 434 -44.23 -20.19 0.43
C PHE A 434 -45.44 -19.53 1.10
N ILE A 435 -46.10 -18.61 0.40
CA ILE A 435 -47.43 -18.09 0.72
C ILE A 435 -48.31 -18.33 -0.51
N ILE A 436 -48.86 -19.54 -0.62
CA ILE A 436 -49.44 -20.06 -1.86
C ILE A 436 -50.65 -19.24 -2.30
N ASP A 437 -51.53 -18.83 -1.38
CA ASP A 437 -52.70 -17.98 -1.64
C ASP A 437 -52.37 -16.63 -2.28
N ARG A 438 -51.13 -16.15 -2.10
CA ARG A 438 -50.63 -14.89 -2.68
C ARG A 438 -49.72 -15.10 -3.88
N GLY A 439 -49.42 -16.35 -4.25
CA GLY A 439 -48.44 -16.68 -5.28
C GLY A 439 -47.01 -16.29 -4.92
N ILE A 440 -46.67 -16.18 -3.63
CA ILE A 440 -45.36 -15.71 -3.16
C ILE A 440 -44.49 -16.88 -2.70
N VAL A 441 -43.20 -16.80 -2.98
CA VAL A 441 -42.13 -17.59 -2.35
C VAL A 441 -41.18 -16.64 -1.62
N HIS A 442 -40.82 -16.97 -0.37
CA HIS A 442 -39.78 -16.25 0.36
C HIS A 442 -38.45 -16.99 0.21
N VAL A 443 -37.42 -16.26 -0.22
CA VAL A 443 -36.12 -16.84 -0.57
C VAL A 443 -34.97 -16.09 0.09
N GLN A 444 -33.90 -16.82 0.42
CA GLN A 444 -32.58 -16.26 0.72
C GLN A 444 -31.77 -16.20 -0.57
N TRP A 445 -31.15 -15.05 -0.84
CA TRP A 445 -30.33 -14.87 -2.04
C TRP A 445 -28.93 -15.50 -1.88
N LEU A 446 -28.40 -16.00 -2.99
CA LEU A 446 -27.00 -16.39 -3.14
C LEU A 446 -26.37 -15.54 -4.25
N GLU A 447 -25.11 -15.19 -4.08
CA GLU A 447 -24.31 -14.53 -5.11
C GLU A 447 -23.39 -15.55 -5.78
N HIS A 448 -23.25 -15.46 -7.10
CA HIS A 448 -22.28 -16.26 -7.82
C HIS A 448 -20.88 -15.66 -7.66
N GLY A 449 -19.83 -16.47 -7.72
CA GLY A 449 -18.44 -15.98 -7.61
C GLY A 449 -18.14 -14.73 -8.44
N LEU A 450 -18.68 -14.66 -9.67
CA LEU A 450 -18.57 -13.51 -10.58
C LEU A 450 -19.20 -12.21 -10.06
N GLY A 451 -20.22 -12.27 -9.19
CA GLY A 451 -20.85 -11.09 -8.56
C GLY A 451 -20.12 -10.56 -7.33
N THR A 452 -19.15 -11.33 -6.81
CA THR A 452 -18.30 -10.93 -5.69
C THR A 452 -17.14 -10.01 -6.16
N ILE A 453 -16.32 -9.53 -5.22
CA ILE A 453 -15.06 -8.84 -5.54
C ILE A 453 -14.10 -9.68 -6.40
N MET A 454 -14.12 -11.01 -6.29
CA MET A 454 -13.22 -11.89 -7.05
C MET A 454 -13.47 -11.83 -8.57
N GLY A 455 -14.71 -11.56 -8.99
CA GLY A 455 -15.08 -11.51 -10.39
C GLY A 455 -14.66 -12.77 -11.14
N GLU A 456 -14.00 -12.57 -12.27
CA GLU A 456 -13.45 -13.57 -13.19
C GLU A 456 -12.43 -14.55 -12.57
N MET A 457 -11.93 -14.28 -11.35
CA MET A 457 -11.01 -15.19 -10.63
C MET A 457 -11.72 -16.12 -9.64
N ALA A 458 -13.04 -16.02 -9.49
CA ALA A 458 -13.81 -16.92 -8.62
C ALA A 458 -14.02 -18.30 -9.26
N ASP A 459 -14.40 -19.30 -8.45
CA ASP A 459 -14.84 -20.58 -9.01
C ASP A 459 -16.12 -20.42 -9.85
N PRO A 460 -16.21 -20.99 -11.05
CA PRO A 460 -17.47 -21.02 -11.80
C PRO A 460 -18.56 -21.85 -11.12
N GLN A 461 -18.23 -22.73 -10.17
CA GLN A 461 -19.19 -23.54 -9.39
C GLN A 461 -19.43 -23.05 -7.96
N GLU A 462 -18.75 -22.00 -7.50
CA GLU A 462 -18.92 -21.50 -6.13
C GLU A 462 -20.03 -20.45 -6.06
N LEU A 463 -20.98 -20.69 -5.16
CA LEU A 463 -21.99 -19.74 -4.72
C LEU A 463 -21.68 -19.32 -3.29
N PHE A 464 -22.03 -18.08 -2.96
CA PHE A 464 -21.89 -17.51 -1.64
C PHE A 464 -23.27 -17.19 -1.08
N MET A 465 -23.56 -17.58 0.15
CA MET A 465 -24.83 -17.17 0.77
C MET A 465 -24.79 -15.68 1.09
N LEU A 466 -25.88 -14.97 0.80
CA LEU A 466 -26.03 -13.59 1.23
C LEU A 466 -26.85 -13.52 2.51
N ILE A 467 -26.59 -12.48 3.31
CA ILE A 467 -27.48 -12.01 4.36
C ILE A 467 -28.65 -11.17 3.77
N LEU A 468 -29.21 -11.60 2.64
CA LEU A 468 -30.34 -10.96 1.98
C LEU A 468 -31.43 -11.98 1.72
N CYS A 469 -32.68 -11.60 1.97
CA CYS A 469 -33.86 -12.41 1.72
C CYS A 469 -35.01 -11.52 1.22
N GLU A 470 -35.88 -12.08 0.38
CA GLU A 470 -36.94 -11.32 -0.27
C GLU A 470 -38.14 -12.21 -0.62
N ASN A 471 -39.31 -11.58 -0.75
CA ASN A 471 -40.50 -12.20 -1.34
C ASN A 471 -40.43 -12.07 -2.85
N GLN A 472 -40.58 -13.18 -3.58
CA GLN A 472 -40.65 -13.23 -5.03
C GLN A 472 -41.96 -13.88 -5.48
N ASP A 473 -42.38 -13.61 -6.71
CA ASP A 473 -43.51 -14.32 -7.33
C ASP A 473 -43.08 -15.76 -7.66
N VAL A 474 -43.92 -16.75 -7.36
CA VAL A 474 -43.66 -18.18 -7.64
C VAL A 474 -43.31 -18.42 -9.11
N SER A 475 -43.92 -17.69 -10.04
CA SER A 475 -43.66 -17.82 -11.49
C SER A 475 -42.26 -17.33 -11.91
N SER A 476 -41.53 -16.66 -11.01
CA SER A 476 -40.12 -16.28 -11.24
C SER A 476 -39.14 -17.45 -11.10
N ILE A 477 -39.55 -18.57 -10.46
CA ILE A 477 -38.73 -19.78 -10.33
C ILE A 477 -38.60 -20.47 -11.69
N VAL A 478 -37.37 -20.57 -12.17
CA VAL A 478 -37.03 -21.15 -13.48
C VAL A 478 -36.84 -22.66 -13.39
N ARG A 479 -36.06 -23.13 -12.40
CA ARG A 479 -35.79 -24.54 -12.11
C ARG A 479 -35.05 -24.71 -10.79
N LYS A 480 -35.03 -25.93 -10.25
CA LYS A 480 -34.07 -26.35 -9.21
C LYS A 480 -32.64 -26.43 -9.75
N ILE A 481 -31.68 -26.27 -8.84
CA ILE A 481 -30.25 -26.53 -9.02
C ILE A 481 -29.73 -27.38 -7.87
N LYS A 482 -28.64 -28.11 -8.09
CA LYS A 482 -27.97 -28.85 -7.01
C LYS A 482 -26.90 -27.97 -6.40
N VAL A 483 -26.93 -27.77 -5.08
CA VAL A 483 -25.88 -27.06 -4.35
C VAL A 483 -25.39 -27.97 -3.22
N SER A 484 -24.09 -28.30 -3.24
CA SER A 484 -23.43 -29.06 -2.16
C SER A 484 -22.88 -28.09 -1.12
N SER A 485 -23.25 -28.26 0.16
CA SER A 485 -22.69 -27.46 1.25
C SER A 485 -21.44 -28.14 1.78
N VAL A 486 -20.29 -27.47 1.67
CA VAL A 486 -18.97 -28.00 2.06
C VAL A 486 -18.55 -27.28 3.32
N VAL A 487 -18.84 -27.86 4.48
CA VAL A 487 -18.73 -27.15 5.76
C VAL A 487 -17.68 -27.74 6.71
N ASP A 488 -17.43 -29.05 6.66
CA ASP A 488 -16.49 -29.73 7.59
C ASP A 488 -15.20 -30.20 6.90
N GLY A 489 -14.60 -29.33 6.09
CA GLY A 489 -13.24 -29.58 5.58
C GLY A 489 -13.08 -30.70 4.55
N GLY A 490 -14.15 -31.33 4.05
CA GLY A 490 -14.09 -32.26 2.92
C GLY A 490 -13.55 -31.63 1.63
N ASP A 491 -13.24 -32.46 0.64
CA ASP A 491 -12.75 -32.02 -0.67
C ASP A 491 -13.80 -31.19 -1.43
N LEU A 492 -13.34 -30.31 -2.32
CA LEU A 492 -14.21 -29.53 -3.19
C LEU A 492 -14.98 -30.47 -4.13
N PRO A 493 -16.33 -30.45 -4.13
CA PRO A 493 -17.17 -31.37 -4.90
C PRO A 493 -17.30 -30.90 -6.35
N HIS A 494 -16.16 -30.63 -7.01
CA HIS A 494 -16.12 -30.29 -8.41
C HIS A 494 -16.78 -31.38 -9.24
N SER A 495 -17.59 -30.95 -10.20
CA SER A 495 -18.52 -31.84 -10.87
C SER A 495 -18.64 -31.50 -12.34
N ASP A 496 -18.42 -32.49 -13.21
CA ASP A 496 -18.60 -32.33 -14.66
C ASP A 496 -20.08 -32.22 -15.10
N LEU A 497 -21.01 -32.25 -14.14
CA LEU A 497 -22.44 -32.08 -14.34
C LEU A 497 -22.78 -30.58 -14.32
N PRO A 498 -23.30 -30.01 -15.43
CA PRO A 498 -23.71 -28.61 -15.45
C PRO A 498 -24.91 -28.39 -14.52
N GLY A 499 -24.97 -27.23 -13.86
CA GLY A 499 -26.01 -26.90 -12.88
C GLY A 499 -25.77 -27.46 -11.46
N HIS A 500 -24.61 -28.07 -11.22
CA HIS A 500 -24.13 -28.42 -9.89
C HIS A 500 -23.16 -27.35 -9.38
N PHE A 501 -23.43 -26.83 -8.19
CA PHE A 501 -22.68 -25.79 -7.50
C PHE A 501 -22.30 -26.24 -6.09
N PHE A 502 -21.48 -25.46 -5.40
CA PHE A 502 -21.20 -25.63 -3.99
C PHE A 502 -21.20 -24.30 -3.22
N VAL A 503 -21.29 -24.38 -1.90
CA VAL A 503 -21.25 -23.21 -1.00
C VAL A 503 -20.44 -23.51 0.26
N ARG A 504 -19.56 -22.58 0.61
CA ARG A 504 -18.64 -22.64 1.77
C ARG A 504 -18.80 -21.46 2.74
N PHE A 505 -19.07 -20.27 2.20
CA PHE A 505 -19.01 -19.01 2.94
C PHE A 505 -20.27 -18.16 2.77
N ILE A 506 -20.51 -17.31 3.75
CA ILE A 506 -21.40 -16.16 3.65
C ILE A 506 -20.59 -14.99 3.07
N TYR A 507 -21.11 -14.26 2.08
CA TYR A 507 -20.49 -13.06 1.53
C TYR A 507 -21.22 -11.81 1.97
N ASN A 508 -20.56 -10.97 2.76
CA ASN A 508 -21.06 -9.68 3.24
C ASN A 508 -20.36 -8.54 2.48
N GLY A 509 -20.46 -8.53 1.15
CA GLY A 509 -19.77 -7.57 0.29
C GLY A 509 -20.04 -6.09 0.61
N GLN A 510 -21.21 -5.78 1.20
CA GLN A 510 -21.58 -4.42 1.61
C GLN A 510 -22.36 -4.44 2.94
N PRO A 511 -22.10 -3.51 3.88
CA PRO A 511 -20.98 -2.55 3.89
C PRO A 511 -19.65 -3.14 4.38
N ASP A 512 -19.66 -4.38 4.89
CA ASP A 512 -18.59 -5.00 5.70
C ASP A 512 -17.32 -5.38 4.91
N GLY A 513 -17.47 -6.05 3.77
CA GLY A 513 -16.32 -6.52 2.98
C GLY A 513 -15.70 -7.81 3.53
N SER A 514 -16.54 -8.81 3.81
CA SER A 514 -16.10 -10.08 4.39
C SER A 514 -16.67 -11.33 3.70
N PHE A 515 -15.94 -12.42 3.87
CA PHE A 515 -16.32 -13.81 3.61
C PHE A 515 -16.20 -14.58 4.93
N THR A 516 -17.33 -14.98 5.53
CA THR A 516 -17.37 -15.60 6.86
C THR A 516 -17.85 -17.04 6.79
N SER A 517 -17.50 -17.86 7.79
CA SER A 517 -18.02 -19.23 7.90
C SER A 517 -19.55 -19.24 7.99
N ILE A 518 -20.12 -20.38 7.63
CA ILE A 518 -21.54 -20.67 7.81
C ILE A 518 -21.72 -21.30 9.20
N ASP A 519 -22.46 -20.62 10.09
CA ASP A 519 -22.91 -21.24 11.36
C ASP A 519 -23.99 -22.28 11.06
N LYS A 520 -23.61 -23.56 11.17
CA LYS A 520 -24.51 -24.70 10.91
C LYS A 520 -25.60 -24.80 11.96
N ASP A 521 -25.26 -24.55 13.21
CA ASP A 521 -26.19 -24.72 14.32
C ASP A 521 -27.22 -23.60 14.33
N GLU A 522 -26.85 -22.37 13.96
CA GLU A 522 -27.82 -21.31 13.67
C GLU A 522 -28.74 -21.70 12.51
N LEU A 523 -28.20 -22.20 11.39
CA LEU A 523 -29.05 -22.65 10.28
C LEU A 523 -30.01 -23.76 10.74
N ILE A 524 -29.54 -24.79 11.43
CA ILE A 524 -30.37 -25.91 11.93
C ILE A 524 -31.43 -25.39 12.92
N ARG A 525 -31.03 -24.56 13.90
CA ARG A 525 -31.94 -23.94 14.89
C ARG A 525 -33.01 -23.07 14.24
N CYS A 526 -32.70 -22.37 13.15
CA CYS A 526 -33.68 -21.57 12.40
C CYS A 526 -34.57 -22.45 11.51
N PHE A 527 -34.02 -23.36 10.69
CA PHE A 527 -34.82 -24.23 9.82
C PHE A 527 -35.72 -25.20 10.58
N GLY A 528 -35.42 -25.49 11.85
CA GLY A 528 -36.31 -26.24 12.76
C GLY A 528 -37.55 -25.47 13.24
N ARG A 529 -37.67 -24.16 12.98
CA ARG A 529 -38.85 -23.35 13.34
C ARG A 529 -39.94 -23.43 12.28
N SER A 530 -41.16 -23.07 12.66
CA SER A 530 -42.24 -22.85 11.71
C SER A 530 -41.99 -21.58 10.87
N PRO A 531 -42.38 -21.55 9.60
CA PRO A 531 -42.50 -20.29 8.85
C PRO A 531 -43.40 -19.27 9.59
N PRO A 532 -43.10 -17.95 9.51
CA PRO A 532 -42.00 -17.32 8.80
C PRO A 532 -40.69 -17.25 9.61
N GLU A 533 -40.68 -17.71 10.87
CA GLU A 533 -39.53 -17.63 11.78
C GLU A 533 -38.34 -18.50 11.34
N ASN A 534 -38.54 -19.41 10.39
CA ASN A 534 -37.47 -20.20 9.79
C ASN A 534 -36.53 -19.40 8.86
N CYS A 535 -36.83 -18.12 8.60
CA CYS A 535 -35.89 -17.22 7.96
C CYS A 535 -34.97 -16.53 8.98
N VAL A 536 -33.71 -16.99 9.05
CA VAL A 536 -32.62 -16.39 9.85
C VAL A 536 -32.60 -14.86 9.73
N ARG A 537 -32.76 -14.35 8.49
CA ARG A 537 -32.66 -12.90 8.24
C ARG A 537 -33.94 -12.10 8.47
N CYS A 538 -35.14 -12.66 8.35
CA CYS A 538 -36.34 -11.93 8.78
C CYS A 538 -36.33 -11.72 10.29
N ALA A 539 -36.03 -12.77 11.07
CA ALA A 539 -35.87 -12.69 12.52
C ALA A 539 -34.82 -11.64 12.93
N ARG A 540 -33.62 -11.68 12.32
CA ARG A 540 -32.58 -10.66 12.57
C ARG A 540 -32.96 -9.26 12.07
N SER A 541 -33.70 -9.10 10.97
CA SER A 541 -34.02 -7.78 10.39
C SER A 541 -35.10 -7.05 11.17
N GLU A 542 -36.08 -7.77 11.73
CA GLU A 542 -37.02 -7.21 12.69
C GLU A 542 -36.28 -6.69 13.93
N GLN A 543 -35.33 -7.49 14.46
CA GLN A 543 -34.44 -7.07 15.54
C GLN A 543 -33.59 -5.83 15.15
N TYR A 544 -32.98 -5.78 13.96
CA TYR A 544 -32.21 -4.61 13.50
C TYR A 544 -33.08 -3.36 13.32
N ASN A 545 -34.34 -3.49 12.88
CA ASN A 545 -35.26 -2.36 12.77
C ASN A 545 -35.63 -1.82 14.16
N ILE A 546 -35.93 -2.71 15.12
CA ILE A 546 -36.19 -2.35 16.52
C ILE A 546 -34.97 -1.65 17.15
N LEU A 547 -33.76 -2.18 16.93
CA LEU A 547 -32.50 -1.57 17.38
C LEU A 547 -32.15 -0.28 16.62
N GLY A 548 -32.69 -0.08 15.42
CA GLY A 548 -32.47 1.09 14.57
C GLY A 548 -33.24 2.32 15.04
N GLU A 549 -34.36 2.13 15.74
CA GLU A 549 -35.13 3.20 16.37
C GLU A 549 -34.67 3.43 17.81
N CYS A 550 -34.61 4.70 18.25
CA CYS A 550 -34.38 5.01 19.66
C CYS A 550 -35.69 4.85 20.42
N THR A 551 -35.78 3.83 21.27
CA THR A 551 -37.00 3.53 22.05
C THR A 551 -36.73 3.63 23.55
N ILE A 552 -37.78 3.89 24.35
CA ILE A 552 -37.69 3.97 25.82
C ILE A 552 -37.81 2.55 26.37
N LEU A 553 -36.93 2.17 27.32
CA LEU A 553 -36.97 0.86 27.96
C LEU A 553 -38.33 0.64 28.69
N PRO A 554 -38.83 -0.60 28.80
CA PRO A 554 -40.17 -0.87 29.36
C PRO A 554 -40.38 -0.35 30.78
N ASP A 555 -39.33 -0.38 31.59
CA ASP A 555 -39.28 0.12 32.97
C ASP A 555 -39.09 1.64 33.09
N ARG A 556 -38.86 2.32 31.94
CA ARG A 556 -38.52 3.74 31.80
C ARG A 556 -37.23 4.16 32.51
N THR A 557 -36.32 3.23 32.82
CA THR A 557 -35.03 3.57 33.42
C THR A 557 -33.98 4.02 32.40
N GLY A 558 -34.25 3.88 31.10
CA GLY A 558 -33.33 4.27 30.04
C GLY A 558 -33.92 4.23 28.64
N VAL A 559 -33.05 4.19 27.64
CA VAL A 559 -33.38 4.02 26.22
C VAL A 559 -32.55 2.91 25.60
N THR A 560 -33.03 2.30 24.52
CA THR A 560 -32.21 1.44 23.65
C THR A 560 -32.06 2.08 22.28
N TYR A 561 -30.85 2.02 21.72
CA TYR A 561 -30.50 2.55 20.40
C TYR A 561 -29.22 1.91 19.84
N GLN A 562 -29.22 1.54 18.56
CA GLN A 562 -28.08 0.97 17.82
C GLN A 562 -27.46 -0.30 18.47
N GLY A 563 -28.25 -1.09 19.19
CA GLY A 563 -27.77 -2.28 19.90
C GLY A 563 -27.24 -2.02 21.31
N PHE A 564 -27.24 -0.77 21.78
CA PHE A 564 -26.88 -0.41 23.14
C PHE A 564 -28.10 -0.02 23.96
N GLU A 565 -28.14 -0.48 25.20
CA GLU A 565 -29.01 0.07 26.24
C GLU A 565 -28.26 1.18 26.97
N PHE A 566 -28.98 2.27 27.31
CA PHE A 566 -28.44 3.45 27.96
C PHE A 566 -29.28 3.74 29.20
N HIS A 567 -28.77 3.38 30.37
CA HIS A 567 -29.50 3.44 31.62
C HIS A 567 -29.31 4.78 32.35
N LYS A 568 -30.27 5.14 33.20
CA LYS A 568 -30.19 6.32 34.05
C LYS A 568 -28.99 6.20 34.99
N HIS A 569 -28.27 7.32 35.12
CA HIS A 569 -26.98 7.46 35.80
C HIS A 569 -25.76 6.78 35.11
N GLU A 570 -25.95 6.16 33.95
CA GLU A 570 -24.85 5.69 33.10
C GLU A 570 -24.23 6.84 32.29
N PHE A 571 -22.98 6.65 31.84
CA PHE A 571 -22.23 7.58 31.01
C PHE A 571 -22.12 7.08 29.56
N PHE A 572 -22.11 7.99 28.59
CA PHE A 572 -21.97 7.64 27.17
C PHE A 572 -21.43 8.78 26.33
N LEU A 573 -20.99 8.41 25.12
CA LEU A 573 -20.71 9.35 24.04
C LEU A 573 -22.02 9.77 23.36
N TYR A 574 -22.17 11.07 23.12
CA TYR A 574 -23.17 11.64 22.23
C TYR A 574 -22.54 12.59 21.23
N LYS A 575 -23.14 12.66 20.04
CA LYS A 575 -22.54 13.34 18.88
C LYS A 575 -22.34 14.83 19.14
N ASN A 576 -21.12 15.29 18.86
CA ASN A 576 -20.79 16.71 18.81
C ASN A 576 -21.24 17.30 17.47
N GLU A 577 -22.40 17.97 17.48
CA GLU A 577 -23.04 18.53 16.28
C GLU A 577 -22.27 19.71 15.66
N LYS A 578 -21.26 20.29 16.34
CA LYS A 578 -20.37 21.31 15.75
C LYS A 578 -19.39 20.72 14.73
N GLY A 579 -19.33 19.38 14.58
CA GLY A 579 -18.51 18.70 13.58
C GLY A 579 -16.99 18.87 13.73
N SER A 580 -16.54 19.32 14.91
CA SER A 580 -15.14 19.62 15.22
C SER A 580 -14.78 19.14 16.63
N GLY A 581 -13.76 18.27 16.73
CA GLY A 581 -13.36 17.62 17.97
C GLY A 581 -14.13 16.32 18.26
N PRO A 582 -13.85 15.68 19.41
CA PRO A 582 -14.49 14.42 19.79
C PRO A 582 -15.99 14.56 20.09
N ALA A 583 -16.64 13.41 20.27
CA ALA A 583 -17.94 13.31 20.90
C ALA A 583 -17.93 13.85 22.34
N PHE A 584 -19.06 14.40 22.76
CA PHE A 584 -19.26 14.82 24.13
C PHE A 584 -19.53 13.60 25.01
N ILE A 585 -19.18 13.69 26.30
CA ILE A 585 -19.57 12.70 27.31
C ILE A 585 -20.75 13.29 28.08
N GLY A 586 -21.80 12.48 28.27
CA GLY A 586 -22.97 12.83 29.05
C GLY A 586 -23.33 11.72 30.03
N GLN A 587 -23.92 12.09 31.16
CA GLN A 587 -24.55 11.15 32.09
C GLN A 587 -26.07 11.27 31.96
N LEU A 588 -26.80 10.16 31.72
CA LEU A 588 -28.26 10.20 31.62
C LEU A 588 -28.89 10.55 32.97
N THR A 589 -29.73 11.59 33.00
CA THR A 589 -30.53 11.94 34.17
C THR A 589 -32.02 11.68 33.97
N GLU A 590 -32.53 11.81 32.75
CA GLU A 590 -33.96 11.69 32.45
C GLU A 590 -34.20 11.31 30.98
N VAL A 591 -35.31 10.61 30.71
CA VAL A 591 -35.77 10.26 29.36
C VAL A 591 -37.16 10.87 29.16
N GLN A 592 -37.35 11.56 28.03
CA GLN A 592 -38.56 12.30 27.70
C GLN A 592 -39.10 11.84 26.34
N ARG A 593 -40.42 11.86 26.17
CA ARG A 593 -41.08 11.56 24.89
C ARG A 593 -41.70 12.83 24.31
N GLU A 594 -41.36 13.17 23.08
CA GLU A 594 -41.97 14.29 22.37
C GLU A 594 -43.42 13.97 21.99
N SER A 595 -44.23 15.03 21.87
CA SER A 595 -45.60 14.97 21.36
C SER A 595 -45.73 14.43 19.93
N ARG A 596 -44.62 14.38 19.17
CA ARG A 596 -44.51 13.78 17.82
C ARG A 596 -43.94 12.37 17.82
N GLY A 597 -43.76 11.74 18.99
CA GLY A 597 -43.31 10.36 19.13
C GLY A 597 -41.79 10.15 19.28
N GLY A 598 -40.98 11.17 19.01
CA GLY A 598 -39.52 11.13 19.20
C GLY A 598 -39.09 10.96 20.66
N VAL A 599 -37.89 10.40 20.87
CA VAL A 599 -37.29 10.22 22.19
C VAL A 599 -36.17 11.24 22.40
N MET A 600 -36.24 11.97 23.50
CA MET A 600 -35.25 12.95 23.96
C MET A 600 -34.63 12.47 25.27
N VAL A 601 -33.35 12.77 25.48
CA VAL A 601 -32.62 12.41 26.69
C VAL A 601 -32.02 13.67 27.33
N VAL A 602 -32.20 13.81 28.64
CA VAL A 602 -31.60 14.88 29.43
C VAL A 602 -30.30 14.36 30.01
N LEU A 603 -29.21 15.03 29.66
CA LEU A 603 -27.84 14.65 29.97
C LEU A 603 -27.21 15.68 30.88
N ARG A 604 -26.58 15.25 31.97
CA ARG A 604 -25.58 16.06 32.67
C ARG A 604 -24.29 16.04 31.84
N LYS A 605 -23.76 17.21 31.50
CA LYS A 605 -22.52 17.36 30.73
C LYS A 605 -21.32 16.93 31.57
N VAL A 606 -20.35 16.29 30.92
CA VAL A 606 -19.06 15.91 31.50
C VAL A 606 -17.96 16.63 30.71
N GLY A 607 -17.08 17.34 31.42
CA GLY A 607 -15.94 18.04 30.83
C GLY A 607 -14.69 17.16 30.78
N ARG A 608 -13.73 17.53 29.92
CA ARG A 608 -12.50 16.77 29.64
C ARG A 608 -11.28 17.62 29.96
N MET A 609 -10.33 17.09 30.73
CA MET A 609 -9.13 17.83 31.13
C MET A 609 -8.29 18.27 29.94
N ALA A 610 -8.08 17.37 28.97
CA ALA A 610 -7.31 17.62 27.75
C ALA A 610 -7.91 18.70 26.81
N ILE A 611 -9.15 19.17 27.04
CA ILE A 611 -9.84 20.12 26.16
C ILE A 611 -10.28 21.37 26.93
N ASP A 612 -11.12 21.19 27.96
CA ASP A 612 -11.78 22.31 28.64
C ASP A 612 -10.83 23.04 29.61
N MET A 613 -9.83 22.32 30.14
CA MET A 613 -8.89 22.81 31.15
C MET A 613 -7.44 22.98 30.62
N ARG A 614 -7.16 22.65 29.36
CA ARG A 614 -5.81 22.77 28.74
C ARG A 614 -5.30 24.22 28.86
N GLY A 615 -4.06 24.38 29.35
CA GLY A 615 -3.39 25.67 29.51
C GLY A 615 -3.69 26.42 30.81
N ILE A 616 -4.37 25.82 31.78
CA ILE A 616 -4.43 26.36 33.16
C ILE A 616 -3.14 25.97 33.90
N ASP A 617 -2.37 26.96 34.33
CA ASP A 617 -1.35 26.75 35.35
C ASP A 617 -2.03 26.51 36.72
N PHE A 618 -1.77 25.35 37.32
CA PHE A 618 -2.31 24.94 38.62
C PHE A 618 -1.37 25.27 39.79
N GLY A 619 -0.20 25.88 39.54
CA GLY A 619 0.65 26.48 40.58
C GLY A 619 1.45 25.49 41.43
N GLY A 620 2.01 24.44 40.80
CA GLY A 620 2.95 23.52 41.42
C GLY A 620 4.28 23.47 40.67
N ASP A 621 5.32 22.91 41.30
CA ASP A 621 6.69 22.86 40.73
C ASP A 621 6.83 21.95 39.50
N VAL A 622 5.82 21.11 39.21
CA VAL A 622 5.80 20.16 38.09
C VAL A 622 4.64 20.51 37.13
N PRO A 623 4.88 20.56 35.79
CA PRO A 623 3.82 20.79 34.81
C PRO A 623 2.71 19.75 34.91
N TYR A 624 1.46 20.20 34.96
CA TYR A 624 0.30 19.30 35.02
C TYR A 624 0.05 18.64 33.66
N ILE A 625 0.05 17.30 33.63
CA ILE A 625 -0.39 16.50 32.48
C ILE A 625 -1.90 16.66 32.34
N TYR A 626 -2.41 16.81 31.12
CA TYR A 626 -3.85 16.77 30.84
C TYR A 626 -4.22 15.44 30.13
N PRO A 627 -4.56 14.35 30.85
CA PRO A 627 -4.88 13.10 30.21
C PRO A 627 -6.20 13.19 29.44
N GLU A 628 -6.27 12.55 28.28
CA GLU A 628 -7.48 12.44 27.46
C GLU A 628 -8.56 11.55 28.11
N ARG A 629 -8.14 10.69 29.05
CA ARG A 629 -8.95 9.82 29.93
C ARG A 629 -9.54 10.55 31.13
N HIS A 630 -8.98 11.69 31.51
CA HIS A 630 -9.36 12.39 32.72
C HIS A 630 -10.51 13.36 32.44
N VAL A 631 -11.64 13.09 33.08
CA VAL A 631 -12.86 13.87 32.96
C VAL A 631 -13.25 14.51 34.30
N PHE A 632 -14.13 15.50 34.26
CA PHE A 632 -14.69 16.13 35.45
C PHE A 632 -16.19 16.32 35.30
N LEU A 633 -16.91 16.15 36.40
CA LEU A 633 -18.37 16.22 36.41
C LEU A 633 -18.84 17.68 36.46
N THR A 634 -20.06 17.95 36.00
CA THR A 634 -20.67 19.28 36.10
C THR A 634 -22.09 19.23 36.66
N HIS A 635 -22.66 20.39 36.99
CA HIS A 635 -24.09 20.52 37.28
C HIS A 635 -24.91 20.92 36.04
N GLU A 636 -24.24 21.18 34.91
CA GLU A 636 -24.87 21.67 33.69
C GLU A 636 -25.56 20.54 32.92
N THR A 637 -26.83 20.71 32.59
CA THR A 637 -27.62 19.74 31.82
C THR A 637 -27.89 20.22 30.39
N THR A 638 -28.21 19.29 29.50
CA THR A 638 -28.63 19.56 28.13
C THR A 638 -29.60 18.46 27.66
N THR A 639 -30.57 18.82 26.83
CA THR A 639 -31.54 17.87 26.28
C THR A 639 -31.22 17.65 24.81
N VAL A 640 -30.98 16.39 24.42
CA VAL A 640 -30.62 16.02 23.05
C VAL A 640 -31.53 14.90 22.52
N PRO A 641 -31.73 14.79 21.20
CA PRO A 641 -32.41 13.63 20.61
C PRO A 641 -31.66 12.33 20.91
N GLY A 642 -32.37 11.27 21.30
CA GLY A 642 -31.76 9.96 21.61
C GLY A 642 -31.00 9.35 20.41
N LYS A 643 -31.37 9.71 19.18
CA LYS A 643 -30.62 9.37 17.95
C LYS A 643 -29.21 9.99 17.85
N LEU A 644 -28.81 10.86 18.77
CA LEU A 644 -27.43 11.39 18.87
C LEU A 644 -26.56 10.58 19.83
N LEU A 645 -27.12 9.60 20.54
CA LEU A 645 -26.36 8.64 21.34
C LEU A 645 -25.50 7.76 20.44
N ILE A 646 -24.28 7.43 20.92
CA ILE A 646 -23.30 6.66 20.16
C ILE A 646 -23.05 5.31 20.82
N ARG A 647 -22.60 5.31 22.09
CA ARG A 647 -22.37 4.11 22.91
C ARG A 647 -22.12 4.46 24.39
N PRO A 648 -22.36 3.53 25.33
CA PRO A 648 -21.87 3.60 26.70
C PRO A 648 -20.35 3.80 26.82
N VAL A 649 -19.94 4.46 27.89
CA VAL A 649 -18.55 4.60 28.36
C VAL A 649 -18.51 4.49 29.88
N HIS A 650 -17.35 4.13 30.42
CA HIS A 650 -17.20 3.92 31.85
C HIS A 650 -16.42 5.10 32.47
N VAL A 651 -16.97 5.67 33.55
CA VAL A 651 -16.38 6.79 34.28
C VAL A 651 -16.41 6.45 35.77
N TYR A 652 -15.27 6.12 36.36
CA TYR A 652 -15.14 5.90 37.81
C TYR A 652 -14.46 7.09 38.51
N ALA A 653 -14.69 7.21 39.81
CA ALA A 653 -13.95 8.17 40.64
C ALA A 653 -12.51 7.65 40.85
N TYR A 654 -11.54 8.55 40.98
CA TYR A 654 -10.13 8.19 41.09
C TYR A 654 -9.82 7.38 42.37
N ASP A 655 -10.52 7.65 43.47
CA ASP A 655 -10.43 6.91 44.74
C ASP A 655 -11.11 5.53 44.72
N PHE A 656 -11.61 5.09 43.55
CA PHE A 656 -12.04 3.70 43.34
C PHE A 656 -10.86 2.74 43.19
N PHE A 657 -9.75 3.23 42.58
CA PHE A 657 -8.55 2.44 42.32
C PHE A 657 -7.62 2.50 43.53
N GLN A 658 -6.98 1.37 43.86
CA GLN A 658 -6.07 1.27 45.00
C GLN A 658 -4.77 2.06 44.78
N ASP A 659 -4.28 2.06 43.55
CA ASP A 659 -3.06 2.74 43.13
C ASP A 659 -3.12 3.21 41.66
N LEU A 660 -1.98 3.72 41.16
CA LEU A 660 -1.83 4.22 39.80
C LEU A 660 -1.72 3.10 38.75
N ASP A 661 -1.29 1.91 39.13
CA ASP A 661 -1.09 0.79 38.21
C ASP A 661 -2.44 0.13 37.90
N GLU A 662 -3.31 -0.05 38.91
CA GLU A 662 -4.71 -0.47 38.72
C GLU A 662 -5.47 0.51 37.79
N LEU A 663 -5.31 1.82 38.01
CA LEU A 663 -5.90 2.84 37.13
C LEU A 663 -5.33 2.75 35.69
N LYS A 664 -4.05 2.45 35.54
CA LYS A 664 -3.40 2.31 34.24
C LYS A 664 -3.94 1.09 33.49
N GLU A 665 -3.97 -0.08 34.13
CA GLU A 665 -4.54 -1.30 33.53
C GLU A 665 -5.99 -1.09 33.09
N TRP A 666 -6.81 -0.46 33.94
CA TRP A 666 -8.19 -0.09 33.61
C TRP A 666 -8.29 0.83 32.38
N ILE A 667 -7.37 1.79 32.21
CA ILE A 667 -7.33 2.67 31.04
C ILE A 667 -6.89 1.92 29.77
N ASP A 668 -5.83 1.12 29.87
CA ASP A 668 -5.26 0.38 28.73
C ASP A 668 -6.19 -0.72 28.23
N TYR A 669 -7.04 -1.28 29.11
CA TYR A 669 -8.03 -2.30 28.77
C TYR A 669 -9.01 -1.87 27.66
N SER A 670 -9.48 -0.61 27.68
CA SER A 670 -10.52 -0.15 26.75
C SER A 670 -10.42 1.35 26.43
N PRO A 671 -10.52 1.75 25.14
CA PRO A 671 -10.59 3.16 24.76
C PRO A 671 -11.89 3.86 25.24
N TYR A 672 -12.81 3.14 25.87
CA TYR A 672 -14.05 3.69 26.44
C TYR A 672 -14.01 3.82 27.97
N ASN A 673 -12.85 3.56 28.58
CA ASN A 673 -12.62 3.75 30.01
C ASN A 673 -12.05 5.16 30.29
N PHE A 674 -12.62 5.80 31.31
CA PHE A 674 -12.31 7.15 31.78
C PHE A 674 -12.36 7.18 33.32
N TYR A 675 -11.78 8.23 33.91
CA TYR A 675 -11.84 8.46 35.35
C TYR A 675 -12.07 9.94 35.68
N CYS A 676 -12.63 10.22 36.85
CA CYS A 676 -12.87 11.58 37.34
C CYS A 676 -12.35 11.79 38.77
N THR A 677 -11.94 13.02 39.06
CA THR A 677 -11.45 13.41 40.40
C THR A 677 -12.26 14.56 41.01
N HIS A 678 -12.92 15.36 40.16
CA HIS A 678 -13.53 16.63 40.56
C HIS A 678 -14.87 16.88 39.85
N ARG A 679 -15.65 17.77 40.46
CA ARG A 679 -16.88 18.37 39.94
C ARG A 679 -16.74 19.90 39.94
N VAL A 680 -17.22 20.55 38.89
CA VAL A 680 -17.29 22.03 38.78
C VAL A 680 -18.74 22.49 38.51
N SER A 681 -19.01 23.78 38.67
CA SER A 681 -20.36 24.33 38.49
C SER A 681 -20.88 24.27 37.04
N SER A 682 -20.06 24.65 36.06
CA SER A 682 -20.41 24.72 34.63
C SER A 682 -19.16 24.57 33.74
N LEU A 683 -19.36 24.30 32.45
CA LEU A 683 -18.32 24.40 31.42
C LEU A 683 -18.13 25.85 30.91
N SER A 684 -19.00 26.77 31.31
CA SER A 684 -19.01 28.16 30.84
C SER A 684 -18.39 29.10 31.89
N GLY A 685 -17.33 29.82 31.52
CA GLY A 685 -16.71 30.85 32.37
C GLY A 685 -15.18 30.86 32.30
N SER A 686 -14.56 31.59 33.23
CA SER A 686 -13.11 31.63 33.41
C SER A 686 -12.60 30.28 33.92
N ARG A 687 -11.78 29.60 33.10
CA ARG A 687 -11.17 28.29 33.41
C ARG A 687 -10.54 28.23 34.82
N LYS A 688 -9.76 29.28 35.17
CA LYS A 688 -9.07 29.38 36.46
C LYS A 688 -10.02 29.49 37.65
N GLU A 689 -11.12 30.23 37.50
CA GLU A 689 -12.14 30.39 38.55
C GLU A 689 -13.00 29.15 38.73
N LEU A 690 -13.35 28.47 37.64
CA LEU A 690 -14.08 27.21 37.67
C LEU A 690 -13.28 26.12 38.40
N TRP A 691 -11.97 26.01 38.11
CA TRP A 691 -11.11 25.03 38.78
C TRP A 691 -10.80 25.39 40.24
N ALA A 692 -10.74 26.68 40.60
CA ALA A 692 -10.59 27.12 41.98
C ALA A 692 -11.81 26.77 42.86
N LYS A 693 -13.01 26.64 42.26
CA LYS A 693 -14.27 26.28 42.94
C LYS A 693 -14.65 24.80 42.79
N ARG A 694 -13.70 23.95 42.37
CA ARG A 694 -13.95 22.51 42.19
C ARG A 694 -14.21 21.82 43.53
N VAL A 695 -15.06 20.80 43.52
CA VAL A 695 -15.32 19.90 44.64
C VAL A 695 -14.81 18.51 44.27
N GLU A 696 -14.18 17.80 45.19
CA GLU A 696 -13.72 16.42 44.98
C GLU A 696 -14.91 15.46 44.74
N VAL A 697 -14.67 14.39 43.97
CA VAL A 697 -15.65 13.33 43.71
C VAL A 697 -15.11 12.05 44.32
N LEU A 698 -15.71 11.62 45.42
CA LEU A 698 -15.39 10.36 46.09
C LEU A 698 -16.24 9.22 45.52
N ALA A 699 -15.69 8.01 45.41
CA ALA A 699 -16.33 6.82 44.87
C ALA A 699 -17.65 6.49 45.59
N ALA A 700 -17.68 6.62 46.93
CA ALA A 700 -18.89 6.46 47.74
C ALA A 700 -20.01 7.47 47.41
N SER A 701 -19.67 8.61 46.81
CA SER A 701 -20.59 9.68 46.39
C SER A 701 -20.87 9.69 44.88
N HIS A 702 -20.17 8.84 44.12
CA HIS A 702 -20.22 8.81 42.66
C HIS A 702 -21.43 7.98 42.20
N VAL A 703 -22.51 8.68 41.87
CA VAL A 703 -23.75 8.05 41.39
C VAL A 703 -23.52 7.45 40.01
N VAL A 704 -23.35 6.13 39.95
CA VAL A 704 -23.36 5.30 38.74
C VAL A 704 -24.70 4.58 38.59
N CYS A 705 -24.90 3.89 37.47
CA CYS A 705 -26.08 3.05 37.26
C CYS A 705 -26.19 1.95 38.34
N GLY A 706 -27.42 1.67 38.78
CA GLY A 706 -27.71 0.68 39.82
C GLY A 706 -27.92 -0.76 39.32
N PHE A 707 -28.05 -0.96 38.00
CA PHE A 707 -28.27 -2.29 37.42
C PHE A 707 -27.01 -3.17 37.54
N PRO A 708 -27.13 -4.46 37.92
CA PRO A 708 -25.98 -5.38 38.01
C PRO A 708 -25.17 -5.46 36.70
N THR A 709 -25.84 -5.53 35.56
CA THR A 709 -25.24 -5.53 34.22
C THR A 709 -24.40 -4.27 33.92
N CYS A 710 -24.66 -3.15 34.62
CA CYS A 710 -23.92 -1.90 34.49
C CYS A 710 -22.93 -1.65 35.64
N ARG A 711 -22.94 -2.47 36.71
CA ARG A 711 -22.24 -2.19 37.98
C ARG A 711 -21.38 -3.33 38.52
N SER A 712 -21.77 -4.59 38.33
CA SER A 712 -21.03 -5.78 38.81
C SER A 712 -20.34 -6.56 37.70
N ASP A 713 -20.71 -6.32 36.44
CA ASP A 713 -20.31 -7.14 35.28
C ASP A 713 -19.26 -6.44 34.38
N LEU A 714 -18.42 -5.58 34.94
CA LEU A 714 -17.25 -4.97 34.24
C LEU A 714 -15.93 -5.48 34.82
N TYR A 715 -15.69 -5.23 36.12
CA TYR A 715 -14.54 -5.76 36.85
C TYR A 715 -14.45 -7.31 36.84
N ARG A 716 -15.58 -8.00 36.59
CA ARG A 716 -15.61 -9.47 36.47
C ARG A 716 -15.15 -9.97 35.09
N PRO A 717 -15.63 -9.44 33.95
CA PRO A 717 -15.00 -9.67 32.66
C PRO A 717 -13.53 -9.31 32.61
N GLU A 718 -13.07 -8.21 33.23
CA GLU A 718 -11.65 -7.86 33.25
C GLU A 718 -10.79 -8.93 33.96
N LEU A 719 -11.22 -9.39 35.15
CA LEU A 719 -10.59 -10.51 35.84
C LEU A 719 -10.63 -11.81 35.00
N ARG A 720 -11.75 -12.09 34.31
CA ARG A 720 -11.86 -13.28 33.43
C ARG A 720 -11.05 -13.15 32.14
N GLU A 721 -10.86 -11.95 31.61
CA GLU A 721 -9.96 -11.69 30.48
C GLU A 721 -8.51 -11.84 30.93
N GLN A 722 -8.15 -11.40 32.14
CA GLN A 722 -6.84 -11.66 32.74
C GLN A 722 -6.61 -13.17 32.99
N ASP A 723 -7.60 -13.90 33.52
CA ASP A 723 -7.55 -15.36 33.68
C ASP A 723 -7.37 -16.06 32.32
N PHE A 724 -8.12 -15.64 31.30
CA PHE A 724 -8.01 -16.13 29.93
C PHE A 724 -6.64 -15.82 29.31
N GLU A 725 -6.16 -14.59 29.44
CA GLU A 725 -4.83 -14.15 28.97
C GLU A 725 -3.73 -15.00 29.63
N ALA A 726 -3.75 -15.15 30.95
CA ALA A 726 -2.78 -15.96 31.69
C ALA A 726 -2.81 -17.44 31.27
N GLN A 727 -3.98 -18.01 31.01
CA GLN A 727 -4.12 -19.40 30.54
C GLN A 727 -3.59 -19.61 29.09
N HIS A 728 -3.59 -18.58 28.24
CA HIS A 728 -3.30 -18.71 26.82
C HIS A 728 -2.00 -18.03 26.35
N THR A 729 -1.35 -17.23 27.21
CA THR A 729 -0.03 -16.62 26.91
C THR A 729 1.14 -17.57 27.15
N ASP A 730 0.99 -18.55 28.03
CA ASP A 730 1.97 -19.62 28.28
C ASP A 730 1.90 -20.77 27.25
N GLU A 731 0.96 -20.72 26.30
CA GLU A 731 0.87 -21.71 25.23
C GLU A 731 2.01 -21.53 24.21
N ASP A 732 2.84 -22.57 24.05
CA ASP A 732 3.95 -22.65 23.09
C ASP A 732 3.46 -22.61 21.61
N TYR A 733 3.06 -21.44 21.14
CA TYR A 733 2.66 -21.15 19.76
C TYR A 733 3.68 -20.29 19.03
N THR A 734 3.87 -20.59 17.76
CA THR A 734 4.66 -19.76 16.84
C THR A 734 3.80 -18.64 16.27
N CYS A 735 4.31 -17.41 16.31
CA CYS A 735 3.87 -16.31 15.44
C CYS A 735 5.05 -15.83 14.59
N LEU A 736 4.82 -15.71 13.28
CA LEU A 736 5.85 -15.37 12.27
C LEU A 736 5.53 -14.02 11.60
N ASP A 737 6.49 -13.10 11.59
CA ASP A 737 6.41 -11.84 10.85
C ASP A 737 7.22 -11.92 9.55
N LEU A 738 6.53 -11.85 8.41
CA LEU A 738 7.09 -11.98 7.06
C LEU A 738 7.26 -10.60 6.43
N PHE A 739 8.49 -10.26 6.02
CA PHE A 739 8.89 -8.91 5.61
C PHE A 739 8.71 -7.90 6.75
N GLY A 740 9.03 -8.31 7.98
CA GLY A 740 8.67 -7.57 9.19
C GLY A 740 9.33 -6.19 9.31
N GLY A 741 10.41 -5.91 8.57
CA GLY A 741 11.15 -4.66 8.69
C GLY A 741 11.67 -4.45 10.10
N THR A 742 11.14 -3.47 10.83
CA THR A 742 11.45 -3.23 12.25
C THR A 742 10.57 -4.01 13.22
N GLY A 743 9.67 -4.88 12.74
CA GLY A 743 8.70 -5.62 13.55
C GLY A 743 7.52 -4.78 14.07
N ALA A 744 7.40 -3.50 13.69
CA ALA A 744 6.38 -2.59 14.25
C ALA A 744 4.92 -3.06 14.05
N PHE A 745 4.68 -3.87 13.01
CA PHE A 745 3.35 -4.43 12.76
C PHE A 745 2.99 -5.52 13.76
N SER A 746 3.86 -6.52 13.93
CA SER A 746 3.63 -7.64 14.85
C SER A 746 3.78 -7.23 16.31
N HIS A 747 4.73 -6.36 16.66
CA HIS A 747 4.90 -5.83 18.03
C HIS A 747 3.67 -5.04 18.49
N GLY A 748 3.14 -4.14 17.67
CA GLY A 748 1.94 -3.40 18.06
C GLY A 748 0.69 -4.31 18.14
N ILE A 749 0.59 -5.36 17.32
CA ILE A 749 -0.46 -6.39 17.49
C ILE A 749 -0.26 -7.17 18.81
N ALA A 750 0.97 -7.53 19.16
CA ALA A 750 1.27 -8.21 20.43
C ALA A 750 0.88 -7.36 21.65
N GLU A 751 1.18 -6.07 21.63
CA GLU A 751 0.75 -5.13 22.68
C GLU A 751 -0.78 -5.02 22.74
N GLY A 752 -1.45 -4.83 21.60
CA GLY A 752 -2.91 -4.73 21.53
C GLY A 752 -3.63 -6.03 21.93
N SER A 753 -2.98 -7.17 21.78
CA SER A 753 -3.50 -8.49 22.18
C SER A 753 -2.97 -8.96 23.54
N ARG A 754 -2.29 -8.09 24.31
CA ARG A 754 -1.66 -8.39 25.61
C ARG A 754 -0.85 -9.70 25.62
N GLY A 755 -0.05 -9.89 24.57
CA GLY A 755 0.88 -11.02 24.43
C GLY A 755 0.32 -12.26 23.72
N LEU A 756 -1.01 -12.38 23.54
CA LEU A 756 -1.63 -13.55 22.88
C LEU A 756 -1.12 -13.81 21.45
N LEU A 757 -0.60 -12.78 20.77
CA LEU A 757 0.12 -12.88 19.50
C LEU A 757 1.54 -12.26 19.57
N LYS A 758 2.36 -12.63 20.58
CA LYS A 758 3.77 -12.23 20.63
C LYS A 758 4.53 -12.73 19.39
N PRO A 759 5.23 -11.88 18.61
CA PRO A 759 6.10 -12.36 17.53
C PRO A 759 7.23 -13.22 18.09
N THR A 760 7.37 -14.43 17.53
CA THR A 760 8.41 -15.40 17.94
C THR A 760 9.54 -15.47 16.91
N HIS A 761 9.22 -15.24 15.64
CA HIS A 761 10.11 -15.39 14.50
C HIS A 761 9.84 -14.29 13.49
N LEU A 762 10.88 -13.83 12.78
CA LEU A 762 10.77 -12.77 11.79
C LEU A 762 11.70 -13.03 10.60
N VAL A 763 11.21 -12.79 9.38
CA VAL A 763 11.96 -12.92 8.12
C VAL A 763 12.09 -11.53 7.50
N GLU A 764 13.33 -11.06 7.34
CA GLU A 764 13.64 -9.71 6.84
C GLU A 764 14.94 -9.73 6.02
N ILE A 765 14.88 -9.25 4.77
CA ILE A 765 16.02 -9.34 3.85
C ILE A 765 17.13 -8.33 4.18
N THR A 766 16.81 -7.19 4.79
CA THR A 766 17.76 -6.10 5.05
C THR A 766 18.48 -6.25 6.40
N PRO A 767 19.83 -6.39 6.43
CA PRO A 767 20.62 -6.51 7.66
C PRO A 767 20.38 -5.42 8.71
N SER A 768 20.17 -4.18 8.29
CA SER A 768 19.90 -3.08 9.22
C SER A 768 18.58 -3.27 9.97
N ALA A 769 17.49 -3.59 9.27
CA ALA A 769 16.18 -3.78 9.89
C ALA A 769 16.13 -5.09 10.72
N ALA A 770 16.75 -6.16 10.22
CA ALA A 770 16.94 -7.40 10.97
C ALA A 770 17.66 -7.18 12.31
N ARG A 771 18.73 -6.36 12.32
CA ARG A 771 19.44 -5.97 13.56
C ARG A 771 18.62 -5.04 14.46
N THR A 772 17.79 -4.17 13.89
CA THR A 772 16.80 -3.39 14.67
C THR A 772 15.85 -4.32 15.42
N VAL A 773 15.34 -5.38 14.79
CA VAL A 773 14.49 -6.36 15.49
C VAL A 773 15.26 -7.03 16.62
N GLN A 774 16.47 -7.56 16.36
CA GLN A 774 17.30 -8.21 17.38
C GLN A 774 17.67 -7.28 18.56
N LYS A 775 17.70 -5.96 18.35
CA LYS A 775 17.98 -4.98 19.41
C LYS A 775 16.77 -4.70 20.30
N ASN A 776 15.55 -4.94 19.82
CA ASN A 776 14.29 -4.57 20.49
C ASN A 776 13.38 -5.78 20.81
N SER A 777 13.81 -7.01 20.50
CA SER A 777 12.98 -8.22 20.60
C SER A 777 13.80 -9.49 20.72
N ASP A 778 13.30 -10.44 21.51
CA ASP A 778 13.83 -11.82 21.62
C ASP A 778 13.48 -12.71 20.41
N ALA A 779 12.77 -12.18 19.40
CA ALA A 779 12.31 -12.94 18.25
C ALA A 779 13.49 -13.48 17.42
N VAL A 780 13.37 -14.73 16.94
CA VAL A 780 14.37 -15.38 16.10
C VAL A 780 14.31 -14.79 14.68
N VAL A 781 15.36 -14.07 14.29
CA VAL A 781 15.44 -13.39 12.99
C VAL A 781 16.17 -14.23 11.94
N TYR A 782 15.50 -14.46 10.81
CA TYR A 782 16.07 -15.02 9.59
C TYR A 782 16.39 -13.88 8.61
N CYS A 783 17.63 -13.40 8.59
CA CYS A 783 18.05 -12.35 7.67
C CYS A 783 18.49 -12.92 6.32
N GLN A 784 17.51 -13.20 5.46
CA GLN A 784 17.68 -13.85 4.16
C GLN A 784 16.44 -13.61 3.28
N ASP A 785 16.55 -13.80 1.96
CA ASP A 785 15.41 -13.76 1.04
C ASP A 785 14.31 -14.76 1.48
N ALA A 786 13.08 -14.27 1.61
CA ALA A 786 11.91 -15.05 2.00
C ALA A 786 11.67 -16.28 1.10
N ASN A 787 12.05 -16.23 -0.18
CA ASN A 787 12.00 -17.37 -1.09
C ASN A 787 13.01 -18.45 -0.68
N THR A 788 14.24 -18.05 -0.32
CA THR A 788 15.29 -18.96 0.17
C THR A 788 14.94 -19.55 1.54
N VAL A 789 14.35 -18.76 2.44
CA VAL A 789 13.86 -19.23 3.74
C VAL A 789 12.71 -20.24 3.58
N LEU A 790 11.79 -20.02 2.63
CA LEU A 790 10.71 -20.97 2.35
C LEU A 790 11.24 -22.31 1.83
N ARG A 791 12.21 -22.28 0.90
CA ARG A 791 12.91 -23.48 0.40
C ARG A 791 13.58 -24.27 1.54
N TYR A 792 14.21 -23.55 2.47
CA TYR A 792 14.87 -24.12 3.64
C TYR A 792 13.88 -24.80 4.59
N PHE A 793 12.77 -24.14 4.92
CA PHE A 793 11.73 -24.67 5.79
C PHE A 793 11.06 -25.92 5.20
N VAL A 794 10.58 -25.85 3.95
CA VAL A 794 9.85 -26.95 3.31
C VAL A 794 10.75 -28.18 3.12
N LYS A 795 11.94 -28.02 2.54
CA LYS A 795 12.82 -29.17 2.24
C LYS A 795 13.30 -29.91 3.48
N LEU A 796 13.65 -29.19 4.56
CA LEU A 796 14.04 -29.85 5.80
C LEU A 796 12.83 -30.48 6.53
N HIS A 797 11.63 -29.93 6.39
CA HIS A 797 10.42 -30.56 6.91
C HIS A 797 10.09 -31.87 6.16
N GLU A 798 10.28 -31.90 4.84
CA GLU A 798 10.13 -33.09 3.99
C GLU A 798 11.27 -34.12 4.14
N GLY A 799 12.31 -33.82 4.94
CA GLY A 799 13.45 -34.71 5.16
C GLY A 799 14.47 -34.74 4.03
N HIS A 800 14.45 -33.78 3.12
CA HIS A 800 15.43 -33.63 2.04
C HIS A 800 16.72 -32.96 2.53
N GLU A 801 17.88 -33.37 1.98
CA GLU A 801 19.13 -32.65 2.21
C GLU A 801 19.05 -31.24 1.60
N PHE A 802 19.33 -30.23 2.42
CA PHE A 802 19.42 -28.84 1.98
C PHE A 802 20.57 -28.13 2.70
N LYS A 803 21.44 -27.45 1.95
CA LYS A 803 22.50 -26.64 2.53
C LYS A 803 21.88 -25.47 3.29
N ILE A 804 22.10 -25.42 4.60
CA ILE A 804 21.64 -24.32 5.46
C ILE A 804 22.17 -22.98 4.87
N PRO A 805 21.28 -22.03 4.50
CA PRO A 805 21.71 -20.73 4.02
C PRO A 805 22.41 -19.93 5.12
N ASN A 806 23.23 -18.96 4.73
CA ASN A 806 23.81 -18.00 5.66
C ASN A 806 22.86 -16.80 5.87
N GLN A 807 22.97 -16.17 7.03
CA GLN A 807 22.43 -14.84 7.31
C GLN A 807 23.15 -13.81 6.40
N PHE A 808 22.48 -12.71 6.03
CA PHE A 808 23.13 -11.57 5.36
C PHE A 808 23.89 -10.64 6.34
N PHE A 809 23.76 -10.86 7.66
CA PHE A 809 24.66 -10.29 8.68
C PHE A 809 25.57 -11.37 9.29
N GLY A 810 26.48 -10.99 10.19
CA GLY A 810 27.18 -11.95 11.05
C GLY A 810 28.35 -12.69 10.39
N ASN A 811 28.93 -12.15 9.31
CA ASN A 811 30.13 -12.69 8.66
C ASN A 811 30.07 -14.19 8.29
N GLY A 812 28.90 -14.67 7.88
CA GLY A 812 28.71 -16.06 7.45
C GLY A 812 28.09 -17.00 8.48
N GLU A 813 27.53 -16.46 9.57
CA GLU A 813 26.57 -17.18 10.44
C GLU A 813 25.48 -17.86 9.63
N GLN A 814 25.10 -19.08 10.03
CA GLN A 814 24.02 -19.85 9.39
C GLN A 814 22.65 -19.38 9.88
N LEU A 815 21.61 -19.62 9.08
CA LEU A 815 20.24 -19.41 9.50
C LEU A 815 19.89 -20.28 10.73
N PRO A 816 19.02 -19.79 11.63
CA PRO A 816 18.47 -20.58 12.73
C PRO A 816 17.78 -21.89 12.26
N PRO A 817 17.49 -22.86 13.15
CA PRO A 817 16.76 -24.07 12.81
C PRO A 817 15.42 -23.77 12.13
N PRO A 818 14.96 -24.59 11.17
CA PRO A 818 13.75 -24.30 10.42
C PRO A 818 12.47 -24.40 11.29
N LEU A 819 11.51 -23.52 11.02
CA LEU A 819 10.16 -23.62 11.57
C LEU A 819 9.44 -24.87 11.05
N LYS A 820 8.68 -25.53 11.93
CA LYS A 820 7.86 -26.71 11.60
C LYS A 820 6.37 -26.33 11.58
N PRO A 821 5.58 -26.84 10.62
CA PRO A 821 4.12 -26.82 10.69
C PRO A 821 3.59 -27.50 11.97
N GLY A 822 2.42 -27.06 12.44
CA GLY A 822 1.65 -27.73 13.50
C GLY A 822 1.22 -26.84 14.68
N LYS A 823 1.98 -25.79 15.02
CA LYS A 823 1.63 -24.82 16.09
C LYS A 823 1.76 -23.35 15.65
N MET A 824 1.29 -23.01 14.45
CA MET A 824 1.33 -21.63 13.96
C MET A 824 0.04 -20.89 14.35
N ARG A 825 0.13 -19.90 15.25
CA ARG A 825 -1.03 -19.10 15.67
C ARG A 825 -1.28 -17.93 14.74
N ALA A 826 -0.22 -17.23 14.31
CA ALA A 826 -0.36 -16.12 13.36
C ALA A 826 0.80 -16.00 12.36
N ILE A 827 0.47 -15.58 11.13
CA ILE A 827 1.41 -14.98 10.20
C ILE A 827 1.02 -13.51 9.99
N PHE A 828 1.99 -12.60 10.14
CA PHE A 828 1.90 -11.20 9.73
C PHE A 828 2.68 -11.02 8.43
N ALA A 829 2.20 -10.16 7.53
CA ALA A 829 2.89 -9.87 6.27
C ALA A 829 2.77 -8.39 5.88
N GLY A 830 3.90 -7.68 5.88
CA GLY A 830 4.03 -6.31 5.36
C GLY A 830 4.61 -6.30 3.95
N LEU A 831 3.78 -6.53 2.93
CA LEU A 831 4.27 -6.70 1.56
C LEU A 831 4.99 -5.44 1.02
N PRO A 832 6.13 -5.55 0.32
CA PRO A 832 6.81 -4.42 -0.29
C PRO A 832 5.89 -3.59 -1.21
N CYS A 833 5.54 -2.39 -0.76
CA CYS A 833 4.44 -1.62 -1.33
C CYS A 833 4.82 -0.75 -2.57
N GLN A 834 6.02 -0.93 -3.12
CA GLN A 834 6.66 0.01 -4.06
C GLN A 834 6.05 -0.04 -5.47
N SER A 835 5.80 -1.24 -5.98
CA SER A 835 5.06 -1.48 -7.23
C SER A 835 3.62 -0.91 -7.17
N HIS A 836 3.05 -0.87 -5.97
CA HIS A 836 1.66 -0.49 -5.73
C HIS A 836 1.48 0.97 -5.26
N SER A 837 2.56 1.71 -5.02
CA SER A 837 2.49 3.05 -4.43
C SER A 837 1.88 4.09 -5.38
N GLY A 838 1.04 4.97 -4.83
CA GLY A 838 0.57 6.17 -5.53
C GLY A 838 1.64 7.25 -5.71
N LEU A 839 2.75 7.15 -4.97
CA LEU A 839 3.91 8.05 -5.06
C LEU A 839 4.99 7.54 -6.03
N ASN A 840 4.90 6.27 -6.46
CA ASN A 840 5.76 5.75 -7.52
C ASN A 840 5.30 6.29 -8.88
N MET A 841 6.21 6.98 -9.58
CA MET A 841 5.99 7.56 -10.90
C MET A 841 6.40 6.60 -12.03
N PHE A 842 7.31 5.66 -11.77
CA PHE A 842 7.85 4.70 -12.73
C PHE A 842 7.23 3.33 -12.51
N ARG A 843 5.93 3.23 -12.82
CA ARG A 843 5.18 1.98 -12.68
C ARG A 843 5.59 0.99 -13.76
N LYS A 844 6.11 -0.16 -13.34
CA LYS A 844 6.38 -1.31 -14.20
C LYS A 844 5.16 -2.24 -14.22
N ALA A 845 4.80 -2.77 -15.39
CA ALA A 845 3.75 -3.77 -15.53
C ALA A 845 4.17 -5.12 -14.92
N GLU A 846 5.46 -5.45 -15.08
CA GLU A 846 6.12 -6.63 -14.54
C GLU A 846 7.14 -6.18 -13.50
N ASP A 847 6.75 -6.18 -12.22
CA ASP A 847 7.65 -5.89 -11.09
C ASP A 847 7.71 -7.15 -10.21
N PRO A 848 8.86 -7.85 -10.13
CA PRO A 848 9.03 -9.06 -9.32
C PRO A 848 8.65 -8.87 -7.85
N LYS A 849 8.76 -7.65 -7.29
CA LYS A 849 8.35 -7.34 -5.91
C LYS A 849 6.85 -7.58 -5.69
N SER A 850 6.04 -7.50 -6.75
CA SER A 850 4.60 -7.82 -6.71
C SER A 850 4.32 -9.33 -6.60
N ASN A 851 5.26 -10.18 -7.03
CA ASN A 851 5.10 -11.63 -7.05
C ASN A 851 5.33 -12.25 -5.67
N LEU A 852 5.93 -11.51 -4.73
CA LEU A 852 6.05 -11.89 -3.30
C LEU A 852 4.70 -12.20 -2.64
N ILE A 853 3.58 -11.76 -3.23
CA ILE A 853 2.22 -12.17 -2.83
C ILE A 853 2.03 -13.70 -2.92
N LEU A 854 2.63 -14.35 -3.92
CA LEU A 854 2.62 -15.79 -4.13
C LEU A 854 3.48 -16.50 -3.08
N THR A 855 4.64 -15.94 -2.77
CA THR A 855 5.51 -16.42 -1.69
C THR A 855 4.78 -16.36 -0.35
N THR A 856 4.13 -15.24 0.01
CA THR A 856 3.30 -15.12 1.22
C THR A 856 2.18 -16.15 1.28
N LEU A 857 1.41 -16.31 0.20
CA LEU A 857 0.36 -17.33 0.13
C LEU A 857 0.91 -18.75 0.31
N SER A 858 2.14 -19.00 -0.14
CA SER A 858 2.84 -20.28 0.01
C SER A 858 3.31 -20.53 1.45
N TYR A 859 3.69 -19.48 2.20
CA TYR A 859 3.89 -19.57 3.65
C TYR A 859 2.57 -19.92 4.38
N VAL A 860 1.45 -19.29 4.00
CA VAL A 860 0.13 -19.57 4.59
C VAL A 860 -0.33 -21.00 4.26
N ASP A 861 -0.13 -21.46 3.03
CA ASP A 861 -0.47 -22.82 2.59
C ASP A 861 0.31 -23.90 3.36
N PHE A 862 1.61 -23.68 3.55
CA PHE A 862 2.51 -24.61 4.24
C PHE A 862 2.29 -24.65 5.76
N PHE A 863 2.18 -23.49 6.42
CA PHE A 863 2.08 -23.43 7.89
C PHE A 863 0.65 -23.50 8.44
N ARG A 864 -0.37 -23.19 7.62
CA ARG A 864 -1.80 -23.13 8.00
C ARG A 864 -2.06 -22.41 9.34
N PRO A 865 -1.63 -21.14 9.49
CA PRO A 865 -1.82 -20.39 10.73
C PRO A 865 -3.29 -20.23 11.12
N HIS A 866 -3.61 -20.17 12.42
CA HIS A 866 -4.97 -19.83 12.86
C HIS A 866 -5.42 -18.46 12.32
N PHE A 867 -4.51 -17.47 12.30
CA PHE A 867 -4.75 -16.12 11.82
C PHE A 867 -3.70 -15.66 10.79
N PHE A 868 -4.13 -14.88 9.79
CA PHE A 868 -3.24 -14.24 8.83
C PHE A 868 -3.60 -12.76 8.70
N PHE A 869 -2.59 -11.89 8.86
CA PHE A 869 -2.72 -10.45 8.76
C PHE A 869 -1.82 -9.93 7.64
N LEU A 870 -2.39 -9.22 6.68
CA LEU A 870 -1.66 -8.60 5.58
C LEU A 870 -1.89 -7.09 5.58
N GLU A 871 -0.80 -6.32 5.54
CA GLU A 871 -0.77 -4.87 5.35
C GLU A 871 -0.29 -4.54 3.93
N ASN A 872 -0.86 -3.48 3.34
CA ASN A 872 -0.26 -2.82 2.18
C ASN A 872 -0.73 -1.35 2.06
N VAL A 873 -0.17 -0.60 1.10
CA VAL A 873 -0.68 0.73 0.74
C VAL A 873 -2.04 0.66 0.03
N PRO A 874 -2.90 1.69 0.12
CA PRO A 874 -4.20 1.71 -0.57
C PRO A 874 -4.12 1.60 -2.10
N GLY A 875 -2.94 1.82 -2.69
CA GLY A 875 -2.70 1.62 -4.12
C GLY A 875 -2.62 0.15 -4.55
N PHE A 876 -2.45 -0.79 -3.62
CA PHE A 876 -2.55 -2.24 -3.86
C PHE A 876 -3.90 -2.64 -4.49
N LEU A 877 -4.97 -1.95 -4.10
CA LEU A 877 -6.31 -2.11 -4.68
C LEU A 877 -6.40 -1.74 -6.17
N ARG A 878 -5.34 -1.17 -6.76
CA ARG A 878 -5.23 -0.86 -8.20
C ARG A 878 -4.17 -1.72 -8.90
N TYR A 879 -3.69 -2.78 -8.26
CA TYR A 879 -2.78 -3.72 -8.89
C TYR A 879 -3.56 -4.65 -9.81
N ASN A 880 -3.31 -4.51 -11.12
CA ASN A 880 -3.90 -5.33 -12.15
C ASN A 880 -2.94 -6.45 -12.55
N LEU A 881 -3.40 -7.70 -12.57
CA LEU A 881 -2.67 -8.82 -13.14
C LEU A 881 -2.80 -8.79 -14.68
N LEU A 882 -1.83 -9.31 -15.42
CA LEU A 882 -1.81 -9.31 -16.90
C LEU A 882 -1.93 -7.91 -17.55
N ALA A 883 -1.54 -6.86 -16.83
CA ALA A 883 -1.49 -5.51 -17.39
C ALA A 883 -0.26 -5.32 -18.30
N LYS A 884 -0.34 -4.38 -19.24
CA LYS A 884 0.72 -4.10 -20.23
C LYS A 884 1.34 -2.73 -20.02
N GLN A 885 2.63 -2.60 -20.31
CA GLN A 885 3.33 -1.31 -20.27
C GLN A 885 2.91 -0.47 -21.49
N GLU A 886 2.29 0.70 -21.27
CA GLU A 886 1.93 1.64 -22.35
C GLU A 886 3.03 2.69 -22.56
N SER A 887 3.63 3.18 -21.47
CA SER A 887 4.76 4.11 -21.50
C SER A 887 5.57 4.00 -20.20
N ARG A 888 6.72 4.68 -20.11
CA ARG A 888 7.60 4.68 -18.92
C ARG A 888 6.90 5.07 -17.59
N TYR A 889 5.72 5.69 -17.66
CA TYR A 889 4.96 6.18 -16.50
C TYR A 889 3.57 5.53 -16.33
N ARG A 890 3.14 4.67 -17.27
CA ARG A 890 1.75 4.17 -17.33
C ARG A 890 1.68 2.71 -17.77
N VAL A 891 0.78 2.00 -17.08
CA VAL A 891 0.43 0.59 -17.26
C VAL A 891 -1.07 0.53 -17.51
N GLU A 892 -1.51 -0.27 -18.49
CA GLU A 892 -2.91 -0.36 -18.92
C GLU A 892 -3.40 -1.80 -19.10
N GLY A 893 -4.73 -1.99 -19.02
CA GLY A 893 -5.37 -3.30 -19.17
C GLY A 893 -5.18 -4.23 -17.96
N GLY A 894 -5.30 -5.52 -18.23
CA GLY A 894 -5.24 -6.57 -17.21
C GLY A 894 -6.56 -6.79 -16.44
N ILE A 895 -6.53 -7.76 -15.53
CA ILE A 895 -7.57 -8.07 -14.55
C ILE A 895 -7.61 -6.94 -13.52
N GLU A 896 -8.66 -6.11 -13.52
CA GLU A 896 -8.79 -5.00 -12.58
C GLU A 896 -8.81 -5.53 -11.13
N MET A 897 -8.01 -4.95 -10.25
CA MET A 897 -7.83 -5.39 -8.85
C MET A 897 -7.30 -6.84 -8.70
N GLY A 898 -6.65 -7.41 -9.73
CA GLY A 898 -6.19 -8.80 -9.75
C GLY A 898 -5.40 -9.25 -8.50
N GLY A 899 -4.60 -8.38 -7.89
CA GLY A 899 -3.86 -8.70 -6.67
C GLY A 899 -4.72 -9.11 -5.47
N ILE A 900 -5.79 -8.35 -5.16
CA ILE A 900 -6.71 -8.71 -4.07
C ILE A 900 -7.63 -9.86 -4.46
N LYS A 901 -8.02 -9.96 -5.75
CA LYS A 901 -8.80 -11.09 -6.26
C LYS A 901 -8.04 -12.42 -6.06
N LEU A 902 -6.75 -12.45 -6.35
CA LEU A 902 -5.88 -13.61 -6.15
C LEU A 902 -5.72 -13.99 -4.66
N LEU A 903 -5.48 -13.01 -3.78
CA LEU A 903 -5.44 -13.25 -2.33
C LEU A 903 -6.73 -13.91 -1.82
N LEU A 904 -7.89 -13.35 -2.21
CA LEU A 904 -9.18 -13.85 -1.78
C LEU A 904 -9.42 -15.26 -2.32
N ARG A 905 -9.16 -15.51 -3.62
CA ARG A 905 -9.28 -16.84 -4.20
C ARG A 905 -8.43 -17.88 -3.45
N ALA A 906 -7.15 -17.59 -3.25
CA ALA A 906 -6.23 -18.50 -2.59
C ALA A 906 -6.59 -18.75 -1.12
N LEU A 907 -6.95 -17.72 -0.36
CA LEU A 907 -7.35 -17.85 1.04
C LEU A 907 -8.66 -18.64 1.21
N LEU A 908 -9.67 -18.38 0.38
CA LEU A 908 -10.93 -19.13 0.41
C LEU A 908 -10.71 -20.61 0.03
N ASP A 909 -9.86 -20.90 -0.96
CA ASP A 909 -9.44 -22.26 -1.30
C ASP A 909 -8.68 -22.95 -0.17
N MET A 910 -7.85 -22.20 0.56
CA MET A 910 -7.21 -22.65 1.80
C MET A 910 -8.13 -22.73 3.03
N LYS A 911 -9.45 -22.51 2.86
CA LYS A 911 -10.50 -22.58 3.90
C LYS A 911 -10.40 -21.47 4.97
N TYR A 912 -9.86 -20.31 4.61
CA TYR A 912 -9.88 -19.11 5.46
C TYR A 912 -11.15 -18.28 5.26
N GLN A 913 -11.68 -17.80 6.36
CA GLN A 913 -12.56 -16.63 6.40
C GLN A 913 -11.70 -15.39 6.18
N VAL A 914 -12.22 -14.36 5.50
CA VAL A 914 -11.44 -13.18 5.14
C VAL A 914 -12.25 -11.90 5.25
N ARG A 915 -11.63 -10.81 5.68
CA ARG A 915 -12.21 -9.47 5.78
C ARG A 915 -11.17 -8.41 5.40
N TYR A 916 -11.58 -7.39 4.65
CA TYR A 916 -10.64 -6.42 4.08
C TYR A 916 -11.15 -4.97 4.17
N PHE A 917 -10.28 -4.03 4.53
CA PHE A 917 -10.67 -2.65 4.84
C PHE A 917 -9.51 -1.64 4.71
N LEU A 918 -9.84 -0.35 4.84
CA LEU A 918 -8.89 0.76 4.85
C LEU A 918 -8.93 1.47 6.21
N LEU A 919 -7.78 1.63 6.87
CA LEU A 919 -7.65 2.36 8.14
C LEU A 919 -6.81 3.63 7.96
N GLN A 920 -7.08 4.67 8.77
CA GLN A 920 -6.31 5.93 8.84
C GLN A 920 -5.63 6.04 10.21
N ALA A 921 -4.30 6.15 10.24
CA ALA A 921 -3.51 6.17 11.48
C ALA A 921 -3.97 7.24 12.49
N GLY A 922 -4.27 8.44 11.99
CA GLY A 922 -4.82 9.55 12.78
C GLY A 922 -6.10 9.24 13.57
N ASN A 923 -6.89 8.26 13.13
CA ASN A 923 -8.11 7.85 13.82
C ASN A 923 -7.86 6.88 15.00
N TYR A 924 -6.63 6.41 15.19
CA TYR A 924 -6.24 5.49 16.26
C TYR A 924 -5.24 6.08 17.26
N GLY A 925 -4.83 7.35 17.07
CA GLY A 925 -3.96 8.08 17.99
C GLY A 925 -2.54 8.37 17.47
N ALA A 926 -2.18 7.91 16.28
CA ALA A 926 -0.94 8.34 15.65
C ALA A 926 -1.05 9.82 15.21
N PRO A 927 -0.06 10.69 15.42
CA PRO A 927 -0.11 12.11 15.06
C PRO A 927 0.08 12.36 13.56
N GLN A 928 -0.39 11.46 12.69
CA GLN A 928 -0.03 11.37 11.28
C GLN A 928 -1.22 11.02 10.39
N SER A 929 -1.27 11.63 9.19
CA SER A 929 -2.19 11.19 8.14
C SER A 929 -1.52 10.10 7.30
N ARG A 930 -1.91 8.84 7.49
CA ARG A 930 -1.40 7.65 6.81
C ARG A 930 -2.50 6.61 6.68
N VAL A 931 -3.05 6.47 5.48
CA VAL A 931 -4.05 5.44 5.17
C VAL A 931 -3.35 4.16 4.73
N ARG A 932 -3.86 3.02 5.20
CA ARG A 932 -3.38 1.66 4.88
C ARG A 932 -4.51 0.69 4.60
N PHE A 933 -4.21 -0.28 3.73
CA PHE A 933 -5.06 -1.42 3.43
C PHE A 933 -4.68 -2.57 4.34
N PHE A 934 -5.69 -3.23 4.89
CA PHE A 934 -5.54 -4.43 5.70
C PHE A 934 -6.45 -5.52 5.16
N LEU A 935 -5.93 -6.75 5.19
CA LEU A 935 -6.69 -7.98 5.05
C LEU A 935 -6.41 -8.83 6.29
N VAL A 936 -7.48 -9.23 6.96
CA VAL A 936 -7.44 -10.15 8.10
C VAL A 936 -8.15 -11.43 7.69
N ALA A 937 -7.51 -12.56 7.95
CA ALA A 937 -8.05 -13.87 7.68
C ALA A 937 -7.95 -14.78 8.91
N ALA A 938 -8.95 -15.62 9.11
CA ALA A 938 -9.01 -16.59 10.19
C ALA A 938 -9.36 -17.97 9.61
N LEU A 939 -8.59 -18.99 9.95
CA LEU A 939 -8.86 -20.36 9.51
C LEU A 939 -10.28 -20.77 9.96
N HIS A 940 -10.98 -21.57 9.16
CA HIS A 940 -12.29 -22.09 9.54
C HIS A 940 -12.24 -22.77 10.93
N GLY A 941 -13.24 -22.51 11.77
CA GLY A 941 -13.25 -22.89 13.19
C GLY A 941 -12.68 -21.84 14.15
N HIS A 942 -11.95 -20.82 13.68
CA HIS A 942 -11.49 -19.69 14.50
C HIS A 942 -12.37 -18.44 14.28
N PRO A 943 -12.52 -17.58 15.30
CA PRO A 943 -13.35 -16.38 15.18
C PRO A 943 -12.64 -15.32 14.30
N LEU A 944 -13.32 -14.77 13.30
CA LEU A 944 -12.76 -13.70 12.47
C LEU A 944 -12.81 -12.36 13.24
N PRO A 945 -11.69 -11.66 13.45
CA PRO A 945 -11.69 -10.38 14.19
C PRO A 945 -12.56 -9.30 13.54
N GLU A 946 -13.15 -8.46 14.37
CA GLU A 946 -13.93 -7.29 13.93
C GLU A 946 -13.03 -6.14 13.45
N ILE A 947 -13.64 -5.18 12.75
CA ILE A 947 -12.92 -4.04 12.16
C ILE A 947 -12.79 -2.94 13.22
N PRO A 948 -11.56 -2.59 13.66
CA PRO A 948 -11.38 -1.66 14.76
C PRO A 948 -11.97 -0.31 14.43
N GLN A 949 -12.97 0.13 15.19
CA GLN A 949 -13.61 1.42 14.92
C GLN A 949 -12.71 2.58 15.39
N PRO A 950 -12.70 3.71 14.68
CA PRO A 950 -11.99 4.92 15.08
C PRO A 950 -12.23 5.33 16.53
N THR A 951 -11.16 5.67 17.22
CA THR A 951 -11.17 6.09 18.64
C THR A 951 -10.87 7.58 18.79
N HIS A 952 -10.08 8.15 17.88
CA HIS A 952 -9.66 9.55 17.87
C HIS A 952 -10.34 10.31 16.72
N ASP A 953 -10.87 11.50 17.01
CA ASP A 953 -11.31 12.44 15.96
C ASP A 953 -10.08 12.89 15.17
N PHE A 954 -10.23 13.08 13.86
CA PHE A 954 -9.12 13.49 13.00
C PHE A 954 -9.62 14.45 11.93
N GLU A 955 -8.86 15.51 11.66
CA GLU A 955 -9.31 16.59 10.77
C GLU A 955 -9.46 16.13 9.31
N VAL A 956 -8.62 15.19 8.88
CA VAL A 956 -8.64 14.67 7.50
C VAL A 956 -9.63 13.51 7.40
N VAL A 957 -10.85 13.82 7.00
CA VAL A 957 -11.90 12.82 6.73
C VAL A 957 -11.61 12.12 5.39
N HIS A 958 -10.88 11.01 5.45
CA HIS A 958 -10.86 10.05 4.34
C HIS A 958 -12.17 9.27 4.32
N GLN A 959 -12.66 8.99 3.12
CA GLN A 959 -13.90 8.22 2.94
C GLN A 959 -13.73 6.71 3.19
N LEU A 960 -12.50 6.24 3.46
CA LEU A 960 -12.09 4.85 3.78
C LEU A 960 -12.83 3.72 3.04
N ARG A 961 -13.21 4.01 1.80
CA ARG A 961 -14.09 3.18 0.97
C ARG A 961 -13.32 2.46 -0.13
N ILE A 962 -13.67 1.20 -0.36
CA ILE A 962 -13.15 0.39 -1.46
C ILE A 962 -14.25 0.31 -2.53
N LYS A 963 -13.98 0.89 -3.71
CA LYS A 963 -14.86 0.75 -4.87
C LYS A 963 -14.59 -0.59 -5.53
N LEU A 964 -15.64 -1.34 -5.85
CA LEU A 964 -15.55 -2.62 -6.54
C LEU A 964 -16.05 -2.47 -7.98
N PRO A 965 -15.37 -3.01 -9.01
CA PRO A 965 -15.68 -2.74 -10.43
C PRO A 965 -17.13 -3.05 -10.82
N LEU A 966 -17.68 -4.15 -10.28
CA LEU A 966 -19.00 -4.66 -10.65
C LEU A 966 -20.15 -4.12 -9.77
N GLN A 967 -19.85 -3.38 -8.69
CA GLN A 967 -20.85 -3.01 -7.68
C GLN A 967 -21.08 -1.49 -7.58
N LYS A 968 -22.36 -1.08 -7.55
CA LYS A 968 -22.77 0.33 -7.51
C LYS A 968 -22.46 1.03 -6.18
N VAL A 969 -22.34 0.27 -5.08
CA VAL A 969 -22.09 0.78 -3.72
C VAL A 969 -20.71 0.26 -3.25
N PRO A 970 -19.85 1.13 -2.69
CA PRO A 970 -18.54 0.72 -2.22
C PRO A 970 -18.58 0.03 -0.85
N VAL A 971 -17.60 -0.82 -0.58
CA VAL A 971 -17.31 -1.35 0.75
C VAL A 971 -16.87 -0.18 1.63
N ASN A 972 -17.47 -0.01 2.80
CA ASN A 972 -17.18 1.11 3.71
C ASN A 972 -17.55 0.78 5.17
N PRO A 973 -16.80 -0.11 5.84
CA PRO A 973 -17.13 -0.59 7.18
C PRO A 973 -16.69 0.38 8.29
N VAL A 974 -15.77 1.30 7.99
CA VAL A 974 -15.17 2.20 8.98
C VAL A 974 -15.99 3.48 9.09
N ARG A 975 -16.56 3.74 10.27
CA ARG A 975 -17.37 4.94 10.53
C ARG A 975 -16.45 6.14 10.80
N THR A 976 -16.26 7.02 9.81
CA THR A 976 -15.37 8.22 9.90
C THR A 976 -16.10 9.54 10.18
N THR A 977 -17.33 9.49 10.70
CA THR A 977 -18.14 10.68 11.01
C THR A 977 -17.48 11.54 12.09
N ARG A 978 -17.16 12.80 11.79
CA ARG A 978 -16.62 13.74 12.81
C ARG A 978 -17.59 13.97 13.96
N GLY A 979 -17.02 14.21 15.14
CA GLY A 979 -17.79 14.44 16.36
C GLY A 979 -18.43 13.17 16.96
N THR A 980 -18.06 11.96 16.50
CA THR A 980 -18.51 10.69 17.12
C THR A 980 -17.40 9.94 17.86
N MET A 981 -16.16 10.44 17.87
CA MET A 981 -15.00 9.72 18.41
C MET A 981 -14.76 9.99 19.88
N ALA A 982 -14.17 9.03 20.58
CA ALA A 982 -13.99 9.07 22.04
C ALA A 982 -12.91 10.08 22.49
N HIS A 983 -11.90 10.35 21.66
CA HIS A 983 -10.72 11.16 21.99
C HIS A 983 -10.47 12.27 20.97
N PRO A 984 -9.82 13.39 21.36
CA PRO A 984 -9.30 14.38 20.40
C PRO A 984 -8.19 13.76 19.54
N SER A 985 -7.84 14.42 18.43
CA SER A 985 -6.64 14.11 17.64
C SER A 985 -5.37 14.36 18.46
N VAL A 986 -4.35 13.51 18.30
CA VAL A 986 -2.99 13.80 18.79
C VAL A 986 -2.31 14.75 17.78
N SER A 987 -1.87 15.91 18.25
CA SER A 987 -1.15 16.90 17.43
C SER A 987 0.37 16.71 17.44
N ILE A 988 1.10 17.45 16.61
CA ILE A 988 2.57 17.48 16.63
C ILE A 988 3.09 18.00 17.98
N GLU A 989 2.43 18.98 18.60
CA GLU A 989 2.79 19.46 19.95
C GLU A 989 2.64 18.34 20.99
N ASP A 990 1.51 17.62 20.93
CA ASP A 990 1.24 16.51 21.84
C ASP A 990 2.23 15.35 21.65
N ALA A 991 2.85 15.24 20.47
CA ALA A 991 3.76 14.15 20.10
C ALA A 991 5.24 14.42 20.34
N ILE A 992 5.76 15.63 20.06
CA ILE A 992 7.22 15.92 20.11
C ILE A 992 7.60 17.15 20.94
N GLY A 993 6.65 17.86 21.55
CA GLY A 993 6.91 19.14 22.22
C GLY A 993 7.86 19.10 23.43
N ASP A 994 8.04 17.93 24.05
CA ASP A 994 8.94 17.64 25.18
C ASP A 994 10.37 17.26 24.76
N LEU A 995 10.63 17.01 23.47
CA LEU A 995 11.97 16.66 23.00
C LEU A 995 12.93 17.88 23.10
N PRO A 996 14.22 17.65 23.41
CA PRO A 996 15.17 18.75 23.61
C PRO A 996 15.43 19.50 22.29
N PRO A 997 15.37 20.84 22.28
CA PRO A 997 15.57 21.62 21.05
C PRO A 997 17.04 21.69 20.66
N PHE A 998 17.30 21.84 19.37
CA PHE A 998 18.61 22.26 18.82
C PHE A 998 18.42 22.81 17.41
N ASP A 999 19.33 23.69 17.00
CA ASP A 999 19.36 24.32 15.68
C ASP A 999 20.60 23.91 14.88
N TRP A 1000 20.52 23.96 13.55
CA TRP A 1000 21.71 23.90 12.72
C TRP A 1000 22.42 25.26 12.65
N LYS A 1001 23.76 25.21 12.63
CA LYS A 1001 24.62 26.38 12.46
C LYS A 1001 24.51 26.93 11.03
N HIS A 1002 24.05 28.16 10.89
CA HIS A 1002 24.02 28.87 9.60
C HIS A 1002 25.43 28.96 8.98
N PRO A 1003 25.68 28.42 7.77
CA PRO A 1003 27.01 28.39 7.16
C PRO A 1003 27.57 29.80 6.91
N ASN A 1004 26.82 30.64 6.20
CA ASN A 1004 27.26 31.99 5.80
C ASN A 1004 26.68 33.13 6.66
N ARG A 1005 26.58 32.98 8.00
CA ARG A 1005 25.84 33.93 8.90
C ARG A 1005 26.11 35.42 8.65
N LYS A 1006 27.34 35.82 8.29
CA LYS A 1006 27.70 37.23 8.01
C LYS A 1006 27.00 37.82 6.78
N LYS A 1007 26.54 36.99 5.84
CA LYS A 1007 25.80 37.38 4.62
C LYS A 1007 24.28 37.26 4.78
N ALA A 1008 23.79 36.74 5.91
CA ALA A 1008 22.38 36.56 6.19
C ALA A 1008 21.66 37.90 6.44
N ASP A 1009 20.34 37.94 6.19
CA ASP A 1009 19.49 39.09 6.50
C ASP A 1009 19.57 39.50 8.00
N PRO A 1010 19.59 40.80 8.35
CA PRO A 1010 19.60 41.26 9.74
C PRO A 1010 18.54 40.63 10.66
N LYS A 1011 17.34 40.34 10.15
CA LYS A 1011 16.28 39.63 10.90
C LYS A 1011 16.73 38.24 11.32
N LEU A 1012 17.34 37.48 10.41
CA LEU A 1012 17.88 36.14 10.69
C LEU A 1012 19.09 36.20 11.62
N GLN A 1013 19.97 37.20 11.46
CA GLN A 1013 21.10 37.41 12.38
C GLN A 1013 20.64 37.68 13.82
N ASN A 1014 19.56 38.45 13.98
CA ASN A 1014 18.91 38.75 15.26
C ASN A 1014 18.17 37.53 15.84
N LEU A 1015 17.49 36.73 15.02
CA LEU A 1015 16.85 35.49 15.44
C LEU A 1015 17.88 34.49 15.97
N VAL A 1016 18.97 34.25 15.23
CA VAL A 1016 20.08 33.37 15.65
C VAL A 1016 20.73 33.86 16.95
N LYS A 1017 20.80 35.19 17.17
CA LYS A 1017 21.28 35.74 18.45
C LYS A 1017 20.30 35.39 19.57
N ARG A 1018 19.01 35.73 19.41
CA ARG A 1018 17.97 35.49 20.41
C ARG A 1018 17.91 34.03 20.84
N ARG A 1019 17.94 33.08 19.89
CA ARG A 1019 17.88 31.64 20.19
C ARG A 1019 19.11 31.12 20.94
N LYS A 1020 20.27 31.73 20.72
CA LYS A 1020 21.47 31.49 21.56
C LYS A 1020 21.27 32.06 22.97
N ASP A 1021 20.68 33.25 23.09
CA ASP A 1021 20.38 33.89 24.37
C ASP A 1021 19.28 33.11 25.15
N GLU A 1022 18.37 32.42 24.44
CA GLU A 1022 17.39 31.43 24.97
C GLU A 1022 18.03 30.09 25.38
N GLY A 1023 19.35 29.91 25.17
CA GLY A 1023 20.09 28.70 25.55
C GLY A 1023 19.95 27.51 24.58
N ILE A 1024 19.34 27.69 23.41
CA ILE A 1024 19.14 26.61 22.43
C ILE A 1024 20.50 26.20 21.81
N PRO A 1025 20.92 24.93 21.91
CA PRO A 1025 22.19 24.48 21.34
C PRO A 1025 22.23 24.58 19.81
N VAL A 1026 23.38 25.00 19.28
CA VAL A 1026 23.61 25.18 17.84
C VAL A 1026 24.66 24.17 17.36
N VAL A 1027 24.24 23.22 16.54
CA VAL A 1027 25.03 22.08 16.06
C VAL A 1027 25.52 22.34 14.64
N LYS A 1028 26.77 21.98 14.29
CA LYS A 1028 27.23 21.99 12.89
C LYS A 1028 26.60 20.78 12.18
N CYS A 1029 25.74 21.05 11.19
CA CYS A 1029 25.37 20.03 10.21
C CYS A 1029 26.55 19.86 9.26
N ASP A 1030 27.15 18.68 9.24
CA ASP A 1030 28.47 18.42 8.65
C ASP A 1030 28.37 17.25 7.69
N TYR A 1031 28.45 17.51 6.38
CA TYR A 1031 28.10 16.51 5.36
C TYR A 1031 29.00 15.26 5.37
N GLU A 1032 30.24 15.41 5.88
CA GLU A 1032 31.21 14.32 6.11
C GLU A 1032 30.84 13.41 7.30
N LYS A 1033 29.78 13.73 8.06
CA LYS A 1033 29.32 12.93 9.21
C LYS A 1033 28.01 12.20 8.90
N PRO A 1034 27.80 10.99 9.45
CA PRO A 1034 26.54 10.25 9.25
C PRO A 1034 25.33 11.03 9.76
N HIS A 1035 25.46 11.75 10.88
CA HIS A 1035 24.38 12.48 11.53
C HIS A 1035 24.85 13.67 12.37
N CYS A 1036 23.89 14.52 12.75
CA CYS A 1036 24.10 15.59 13.71
C CYS A 1036 22.86 15.81 14.60
N GLY A 1037 23.08 15.98 15.91
CA GLY A 1037 22.04 16.12 16.94
C GLY A 1037 22.53 15.55 18.27
N TYR A 1038 21.62 14.92 19.03
CA TYR A 1038 21.94 14.25 20.29
C TYR A 1038 21.86 12.72 20.17
N GLU A 1039 22.78 12.04 20.84
CA GLU A 1039 22.95 10.58 20.88
C GLU A 1039 22.93 10.08 22.33
N GLY A 1040 22.54 8.83 22.55
CA GLY A 1040 22.52 8.19 23.86
C GLY A 1040 21.40 8.70 24.76
N VAL A 1041 21.63 8.67 26.07
CA VAL A 1041 20.66 9.16 27.07
C VAL A 1041 20.70 10.69 27.14
N VAL A 1042 19.62 11.33 26.69
CA VAL A 1042 19.48 12.79 26.64
C VAL A 1042 18.36 13.24 27.57
N GLN A 1043 18.58 14.33 28.31
CA GLN A 1043 17.53 14.92 29.13
C GLN A 1043 16.45 15.57 28.25
N TYR A 1044 15.19 15.19 28.47
CA TYR A 1044 14.02 15.83 27.83
C TYR A 1044 13.90 17.30 28.24
N LYS A 1045 13.24 18.11 27.39
CA LYS A 1045 12.99 19.53 27.66
C LYS A 1045 12.14 19.76 28.90
N TYR A 1046 11.23 18.83 29.19
CA TYR A 1046 10.37 18.83 30.36
C TYR A 1046 9.79 17.43 30.64
N GLU A 1047 9.20 17.24 31.82
CA GLU A 1047 8.38 16.06 32.12
C GLU A 1047 7.13 15.98 31.23
N PRO A 1048 6.66 14.78 30.84
CA PRO A 1048 5.57 14.60 29.89
C PRO A 1048 4.38 15.50 30.22
N ARG A 1049 3.71 16.06 29.20
CA ARG A 1049 2.51 16.91 29.36
C ARG A 1049 1.25 16.29 28.79
N THR A 1050 1.40 15.25 27.98
CA THR A 1050 0.32 14.50 27.33
C THR A 1050 0.46 13.02 27.66
N SER A 1051 -0.65 12.27 27.57
CA SER A 1051 -0.60 10.80 27.70
C SER A 1051 0.29 10.18 26.64
N TYR A 1052 0.29 10.73 25.41
CA TYR A 1052 1.14 10.28 24.31
C TYR A 1052 2.64 10.37 24.66
N GLN A 1053 3.09 11.47 25.24
CA GLN A 1053 4.49 11.63 25.71
C GLN A 1053 4.80 10.70 26.88
N ARG A 1054 3.81 10.41 27.74
CA ARG A 1054 3.96 9.48 28.87
C ARG A 1054 4.12 8.04 28.39
N GLU A 1055 3.27 7.60 27.46
CA GLU A 1055 3.31 6.28 26.80
C GLU A 1055 4.62 6.09 26.03
N ALA A 1056 5.03 7.09 25.22
CA ALA A 1056 6.31 7.05 24.51
C ALA A 1056 7.50 6.90 25.47
N ARG A 1057 7.45 7.51 26.66
CA ARG A 1057 8.53 7.51 27.67
C ARG A 1057 8.33 6.47 28.79
N GLU A 1058 7.48 5.46 28.60
CA GLU A 1058 7.13 4.50 29.65
C GLU A 1058 8.34 3.70 30.15
N HIS A 1059 9.26 3.34 29.26
CA HIS A 1059 10.52 2.67 29.62
C HIS A 1059 11.71 3.58 29.34
N ALA A 1060 12.78 3.39 30.11
CA ALA A 1060 14.02 4.10 29.90
C ALA A 1060 14.61 3.77 28.53
N THR A 1061 15.14 4.79 27.83
CA THR A 1061 15.81 4.63 26.55
C THR A 1061 17.32 4.56 26.74
N GLU A 1062 17.99 3.64 26.03
CA GLU A 1062 19.45 3.57 25.96
C GLU A 1062 20.02 4.64 25.02
N ASP A 1063 19.32 4.91 23.92
CA ASP A 1063 19.66 5.90 22.90
C ASP A 1063 18.39 6.57 22.38
N LEU A 1064 18.23 7.87 22.68
CA LEU A 1064 17.08 8.64 22.22
C LEU A 1064 17.10 8.83 20.70
N GLN A 1065 18.24 8.73 20.03
CA GLN A 1065 18.37 8.92 18.57
C GLN A 1065 17.77 10.25 18.07
N HIS A 1066 18.03 11.33 18.82
CA HIS A 1066 17.49 12.65 18.52
C HIS A 1066 18.42 13.47 17.61
N PHE A 1067 18.70 12.89 16.44
CA PHE A 1067 19.58 13.46 15.42
C PHE A 1067 18.95 13.46 14.02
N THR A 1068 19.57 14.25 13.14
CA THR A 1068 19.18 14.44 11.73
C THR A 1068 20.28 13.91 10.80
N ARG A 1069 19.93 13.49 9.58
CA ARG A 1069 20.91 13.29 8.50
C ARG A 1069 21.65 14.60 8.23
N CYS A 1070 22.93 14.53 7.88
CA CYS A 1070 23.65 15.72 7.43
C CYS A 1070 23.34 16.04 5.96
N LEU A 1071 23.36 17.33 5.62
CA LEU A 1071 23.02 17.87 4.30
C LEU A 1071 24.11 18.83 3.81
N LEU A 1072 24.17 19.03 2.49
CA LEU A 1072 25.10 19.97 1.86
C LEU A 1072 24.94 21.39 2.44
N PRO A 1073 26.03 22.18 2.59
CA PRO A 1073 25.97 23.50 3.21
C PRO A 1073 24.94 24.45 2.58
N LYS A 1074 24.73 24.40 1.25
CA LYS A 1074 23.74 25.23 0.54
C LYS A 1074 22.29 24.85 0.93
N THR A 1075 22.01 23.56 1.13
CA THR A 1075 20.72 23.05 1.60
C THR A 1075 20.49 23.39 3.06
N VAL A 1076 21.53 23.30 3.91
CA VAL A 1076 21.49 23.79 5.30
C VAL A 1076 21.17 25.28 5.34
N GLU A 1077 21.82 26.10 4.51
CA GLU A 1077 21.57 27.54 4.41
C GLU A 1077 20.12 27.87 4.03
N ARG A 1078 19.51 27.11 3.11
CA ARG A 1078 18.06 27.21 2.82
C ARG A 1078 17.21 26.88 4.05
N VAL A 1079 17.42 25.73 4.68
CA VAL A 1079 16.62 25.26 5.83
C VAL A 1079 16.64 26.23 7.02
N VAL A 1080 17.80 26.82 7.33
CA VAL A 1080 17.90 27.82 8.43
C VAL A 1080 17.32 29.19 8.04
N THR A 1081 17.14 29.47 6.76
CA THR A 1081 16.62 30.76 6.25
C THR A 1081 15.09 30.79 6.18
N VAL A 1082 14.42 29.64 6.02
CA VAL A 1082 12.94 29.58 6.07
C VAL A 1082 12.44 30.14 7.43
N PRO A 1083 11.55 31.16 7.44
CA PRO A 1083 11.05 31.75 8.69
C PRO A 1083 10.42 30.74 9.63
N LEU A 1084 10.53 30.96 10.95
CA LEU A 1084 9.87 30.15 12.00
C LEU A 1084 8.38 30.53 12.11
N GLU A 1085 7.63 30.37 11.02
CA GLU A 1085 6.22 30.75 10.90
C GLU A 1085 5.40 29.58 10.33
N VAL A 1086 4.15 29.44 10.78
CA VAL A 1086 3.26 28.35 10.34
C VAL A 1086 2.96 28.49 8.85
N GLY A 1087 3.33 27.46 8.08
CA GLY A 1087 3.13 27.45 6.63
C GLY A 1087 4.25 28.09 5.82
N ALA A 1088 5.33 28.57 6.44
CA ALA A 1088 6.55 28.98 5.74
C ALA A 1088 7.15 27.81 4.94
N ASP A 1089 7.65 28.10 3.74
CA ASP A 1089 8.21 27.13 2.80
C ASP A 1089 9.22 27.77 1.83
N PHE A 1090 9.58 27.08 0.75
CA PHE A 1090 10.54 27.56 -0.26
C PHE A 1090 10.21 28.96 -0.83
N ARG A 1091 8.94 29.37 -0.83
CA ARG A 1091 8.50 30.69 -1.32
C ARG A 1091 8.91 31.84 -0.39
N SER A 1092 9.38 31.52 0.81
CA SER A 1092 9.95 32.47 1.77
C SER A 1092 11.47 32.61 1.65
N LEU A 1093 12.12 31.85 0.75
CA LEU A 1093 13.56 31.98 0.49
C LEU A 1093 13.85 33.19 -0.40
N PRO A 1094 14.99 33.88 -0.20
CA PRO A 1094 15.45 34.91 -1.13
C PRO A 1094 15.88 34.30 -2.47
N ASP A 1095 15.75 35.04 -3.57
CA ASP A 1095 16.07 34.58 -4.94
C ASP A 1095 17.49 34.00 -5.06
N SER A 1096 18.45 34.54 -4.30
CA SER A 1096 19.85 34.07 -4.25
C SER A 1096 20.03 32.65 -3.70
N LEU A 1097 19.04 32.12 -2.98
CA LEU A 1097 19.00 30.75 -2.48
C LEU A 1097 18.04 29.86 -3.27
N GLY A 1098 17.45 30.37 -4.36
CA GLY A 1098 16.58 29.60 -5.25
C GLY A 1098 17.23 28.34 -5.82
N GLU A 1099 16.37 27.44 -6.30
CA GLU A 1099 16.75 26.25 -7.06
C GLU A 1099 16.07 26.32 -8.44
N TRP A 1100 16.74 25.76 -9.46
CA TRP A 1100 16.23 25.69 -10.83
C TRP A 1100 14.78 25.19 -10.92
N GLN A 1101 14.42 24.21 -10.09
CA GLN A 1101 13.08 23.62 -10.08
C GLN A 1101 11.97 24.60 -9.66
N PHE A 1102 12.28 25.68 -8.93
CA PHE A 1102 11.32 26.71 -8.54
C PHE A 1102 10.96 27.63 -9.72
N SER A 1103 11.86 27.79 -10.69
CA SER A 1103 11.71 28.70 -11.84
C SER A 1103 11.40 28.00 -13.16
N ASN A 1104 11.64 26.69 -13.26
CA ASN A 1104 11.41 25.93 -14.49
C ASN A 1104 9.92 25.56 -14.69
N PRO A 1105 9.24 26.03 -15.76
CA PRO A 1105 7.84 25.67 -16.07
C PRO A 1105 7.63 24.17 -16.32
N THR A 1106 8.68 23.45 -16.74
CA THR A 1106 8.64 22.02 -16.99
C THR A 1106 8.91 21.17 -15.73
N SER A 1107 9.25 21.76 -14.58
CA SER A 1107 9.39 21.01 -13.32
C SER A 1107 8.03 20.52 -12.78
N SER A 1108 8.05 19.61 -11.80
CA SER A 1108 6.84 19.20 -11.09
C SER A 1108 6.11 20.39 -10.42
N VAL A 1109 6.90 21.36 -9.94
CA VAL A 1109 6.43 22.64 -9.36
C VAL A 1109 5.77 23.51 -10.44
N GLY A 1110 6.45 23.74 -11.57
CA GLY A 1110 5.97 24.56 -12.68
C GLY A 1110 4.70 24.02 -13.35
N ARG A 1111 4.55 22.69 -13.45
CA ARG A 1111 3.36 22.03 -14.01
C ARG A 1111 2.13 22.05 -13.09
N ASN A 1112 2.24 22.55 -11.85
CA ASN A 1112 1.16 22.63 -10.87
C ASN A 1112 0.44 21.29 -10.56
N ARG A 1113 1.03 20.15 -10.93
CA ARG A 1113 0.44 18.80 -10.74
C ARG A 1113 0.46 18.36 -9.27
N TYR A 1114 1.33 18.96 -8.48
CA TYR A 1114 1.38 18.85 -7.03
C TYR A 1114 1.33 20.26 -6.43
N ARG A 1115 0.60 20.45 -5.34
CA ARG A 1115 0.67 21.67 -4.53
C ARG A 1115 2.01 21.68 -3.80
N SER A 1116 3.05 22.17 -4.46
CA SER A 1116 4.44 22.15 -3.99
C SER A 1116 4.56 22.67 -2.55
N THR A 1117 5.13 21.85 -1.66
CA THR A 1117 5.44 22.19 -0.26
C THR A 1117 6.94 22.05 0.03
N LEU A 1118 7.79 22.32 -0.97
CA LEU A 1118 9.25 22.24 -0.84
C LEU A 1118 9.74 23.09 0.34
N TYR A 1119 10.66 22.56 1.15
CA TYR A 1119 11.16 23.22 2.37
C TYR A 1119 10.07 23.69 3.37
N SER A 1120 8.89 23.04 3.40
CA SER A 1120 7.77 23.49 4.24
C SER A 1120 7.92 23.10 5.72
N ARG A 1121 7.54 24.02 6.62
CA ARG A 1121 7.44 23.76 8.07
C ARG A 1121 6.18 22.99 8.45
N LEU A 1122 6.34 22.13 9.46
CA LEU A 1122 5.24 21.50 10.19
C LEU A 1122 4.50 22.53 11.07
N ASN A 1123 3.27 22.22 11.47
CA ASN A 1123 2.44 23.03 12.36
C ASN A 1123 2.23 22.29 13.67
N TRP A 1124 2.54 22.91 14.81
CA TRP A 1124 2.35 22.34 16.15
C TRP A 1124 0.94 21.79 16.39
N ALA A 1125 -0.09 22.56 16.03
CA ALA A 1125 -1.49 22.16 16.21
C ALA A 1125 -1.99 21.18 15.12
N GLY A 1126 -1.17 20.86 14.12
CA GLY A 1126 -1.50 19.97 13.01
C GLY A 1126 -1.03 18.54 13.24
N TYR A 1127 -0.82 17.83 12.13
CA TYR A 1127 -0.39 16.43 12.07
C TYR A 1127 0.78 16.27 11.07
N PHE A 1128 1.58 15.22 11.24
CA PHE A 1128 2.60 14.82 10.29
C PHE A 1128 1.96 14.32 8.98
N PRO A 1129 2.43 14.75 7.79
CA PRO A 1129 2.08 14.07 6.55
C PRO A 1129 2.63 12.62 6.55
N THR A 1130 2.20 11.79 5.61
CA THR A 1130 2.56 10.36 5.55
C THR A 1130 4.08 10.12 5.49
N THR A 1131 4.72 9.78 6.61
CA THR A 1131 6.19 9.63 6.73
C THR A 1131 6.74 8.66 5.67
N VAL A 1132 7.60 9.15 4.78
CA VAL A 1132 8.21 8.38 3.68
C VAL A 1132 9.62 7.87 4.03
N THR A 1133 10.16 7.07 3.12
CA THR A 1133 11.47 6.42 3.17
C THR A 1133 12.66 7.37 3.01
N ASN A 1134 12.53 8.43 2.21
CA ASN A 1134 13.56 9.46 2.01
C ASN A 1134 13.07 10.83 2.51
N MET A 1135 13.53 11.24 3.70
CA MET A 1135 13.22 12.55 4.26
C MET A 1135 14.24 13.60 3.79
N HIS A 1136 13.83 14.42 2.82
CA HIS A 1136 14.61 15.52 2.27
C HIS A 1136 13.70 16.72 1.95
N PRO A 1137 14.16 17.99 2.02
CA PRO A 1137 13.31 19.16 1.78
C PRO A 1137 12.80 19.29 0.34
N THR A 1138 13.50 18.67 -0.63
CA THR A 1138 13.12 18.63 -2.05
C THR A 1138 12.32 17.36 -2.44
N ALA A 1139 12.25 16.34 -1.57
CA ALA A 1139 11.54 15.08 -1.84
C ALA A 1139 10.01 15.26 -1.86
N LYS A 1140 9.29 14.29 -2.45
CA LYS A 1140 7.84 14.34 -2.75
C LYS A 1140 6.92 14.76 -1.60
N GLN A 1141 7.27 14.44 -0.35
CA GLN A 1141 6.48 14.81 0.83
C GLN A 1141 6.81 16.21 1.36
N SER A 1142 8.08 16.65 1.19
CA SER A 1142 8.72 17.97 1.39
C SER A 1142 8.48 18.79 2.67
N ARG A 1143 7.37 18.59 3.38
CA ARG A 1143 7.08 19.22 4.67
C ARG A 1143 7.80 18.45 5.79
N VAL A 1144 9.09 18.69 5.89
CA VAL A 1144 10.02 17.96 6.78
C VAL A 1144 10.76 18.87 7.76
N LEU A 1145 10.47 20.18 7.75
CA LEU A 1145 11.11 21.13 8.66
C LEU A 1145 10.36 21.20 10.00
N HIS A 1146 11.10 21.22 11.11
CA HIS A 1146 10.55 21.34 12.45
C HIS A 1146 9.78 22.69 12.60
N PRO A 1147 8.68 22.78 13.37
CA PRO A 1147 7.94 24.04 13.53
C PRO A 1147 8.85 25.18 14.05
N ASP A 1148 9.49 24.97 15.20
CA ASP A 1148 10.23 26.01 15.93
C ASP A 1148 11.76 25.87 15.87
N CYS A 1149 12.33 24.97 15.06
CA CYS A 1149 13.79 24.74 15.02
C CYS A 1149 14.33 24.97 13.62
N MET A 1150 15.54 25.52 13.54
CA MET A 1150 16.25 25.79 12.29
C MET A 1150 16.94 24.49 11.79
N ARG A 1151 16.15 23.44 11.58
CA ARG A 1151 16.56 22.11 11.10
C ARG A 1151 15.38 21.31 10.54
N MET A 1152 15.68 20.17 9.92
CA MET A 1152 14.69 19.12 9.66
C MET A 1152 14.27 18.39 10.95
N VAL A 1153 13.23 17.56 10.84
CA VAL A 1153 12.85 16.62 11.89
C VAL A 1153 13.88 15.52 12.12
N THR A 1154 14.02 15.05 13.36
CA THR A 1154 14.96 13.99 13.77
C THR A 1154 14.43 12.58 13.54
N VAL A 1155 15.31 11.57 13.65
CA VAL A 1155 14.92 10.15 13.69
C VAL A 1155 13.88 9.90 14.78
N ARG A 1156 14.08 10.39 16.01
CA ARG A 1156 13.09 10.27 17.11
C ARG A 1156 11.76 10.97 16.83
N GLU A 1157 11.78 12.17 16.26
CA GLU A 1157 10.56 12.89 15.89
C GLU A 1157 9.75 12.14 14.83
N LEU A 1158 10.43 11.49 13.88
CA LEU A 1158 9.81 10.60 12.88
C LEU A 1158 9.32 9.28 13.50
N ALA A 1159 10.06 8.70 14.45
CA ALA A 1159 9.66 7.50 15.17
C ALA A 1159 8.35 7.74 15.94
N ARG A 1160 8.27 8.85 16.70
CA ARG A 1160 7.02 9.28 17.33
C ARG A 1160 5.94 9.64 16.29
N SER A 1161 6.26 10.16 15.11
CA SER A 1161 5.25 10.34 14.05
C SER A 1161 4.53 9.04 13.66
N GLN A 1162 5.19 7.89 13.81
CA GLN A 1162 4.70 6.54 13.50
C GLN A 1162 4.20 5.76 14.73
N GLY A 1163 4.31 6.33 15.92
CA GLY A 1163 3.84 5.70 17.16
C GLY A 1163 4.85 4.88 17.94
N PHE A 1164 6.12 4.86 17.54
CA PHE A 1164 7.15 4.09 18.26
C PHE A 1164 7.43 4.68 19.65
N PRO A 1165 7.65 3.84 20.67
CA PRO A 1165 8.11 4.30 21.98
C PRO A 1165 9.59 4.73 21.94
N ASP A 1166 9.99 5.53 22.92
CA ASP A 1166 11.32 6.17 22.97
C ASP A 1166 12.45 5.20 23.30
N TRP A 1167 12.13 4.07 23.95
CA TRP A 1167 13.09 2.97 24.20
C TRP A 1167 13.45 2.19 22.93
N PHE A 1168 12.65 2.29 21.86
CA PHE A 1168 12.90 1.55 20.62
C PHE A 1168 14.09 2.16 19.86
N VAL A 1169 15.13 1.35 19.61
CA VAL A 1169 16.39 1.78 18.99
C VAL A 1169 16.51 1.27 17.55
N PHE A 1170 16.66 2.17 16.58
CA PHE A 1170 16.89 1.84 15.18
C PHE A 1170 18.38 1.60 14.91
N VAL A 1171 18.72 0.43 14.38
CA VAL A 1171 20.09 0.07 13.99
C VAL A 1171 20.24 0.28 12.48
N SER A 1172 21.38 0.81 12.04
CA SER A 1172 21.76 0.78 10.63
C SER A 1172 23.25 0.51 10.44
N LEU A 1173 23.57 -0.14 9.33
CA LEU A 1173 24.96 -0.30 8.89
C LEU A 1173 25.58 1.10 8.65
N ASN A 1174 26.81 1.27 9.14
CA ASN A 1174 27.57 2.52 9.12
C ASN A 1174 26.84 3.74 9.75
N ASN A 1175 25.88 3.51 10.67
CA ASN A 1175 25.04 4.56 11.27
C ASN A 1175 24.30 5.45 10.24
N ASN A 1176 24.02 4.93 9.05
CA ASN A 1176 23.37 5.69 7.99
C ASN A 1176 21.91 6.05 8.38
N VAL A 1177 21.64 7.35 8.54
CA VAL A 1177 20.32 7.88 8.92
C VAL A 1177 19.25 7.67 7.86
N VAL A 1178 19.60 7.69 6.56
CA VAL A 1178 18.64 7.44 5.48
C VAL A 1178 18.09 6.02 5.60
N THR A 1179 18.91 5.06 6.03
CA THR A 1179 18.46 3.69 6.32
C THR A 1179 17.50 3.64 7.52
N MET A 1180 17.70 4.46 8.56
CA MET A 1180 16.75 4.60 9.67
C MET A 1180 15.44 5.27 9.22
N HIS A 1181 15.51 6.29 8.34
CA HIS A 1181 14.32 6.89 7.72
C HIS A 1181 13.55 5.89 6.86
N ARG A 1182 14.24 5.01 6.11
CA ARG A 1182 13.60 3.91 5.36
C ARG A 1182 12.86 2.95 6.27
N GLN A 1183 13.49 2.51 7.36
CA GLN A 1183 12.88 1.66 8.39
C GLN A 1183 11.60 2.29 8.97
N ILE A 1184 11.68 3.54 9.46
CA ILE A 1184 10.53 4.26 10.02
C ILE A 1184 9.45 4.52 8.97
N GLY A 1185 9.83 4.89 7.74
CA GLY A 1185 8.91 5.19 6.64
C GLY A 1185 8.16 3.96 6.11
N ASN A 1186 8.77 2.78 6.15
CA ASN A 1186 8.15 1.52 5.78
C ASN A 1186 7.21 0.98 6.87
N ALA A 1187 7.53 1.17 8.15
CA ALA A 1187 6.78 0.63 9.28
C ALA A 1187 5.26 0.90 9.26
N VAL A 1188 4.47 -0.06 9.74
CA VAL A 1188 3.04 0.11 10.01
C VAL A 1188 2.88 1.00 11.26
N PRO A 1189 1.96 1.99 11.27
CA PRO A 1189 1.74 2.83 12.45
C PRO A 1189 1.32 2.01 13.67
N TRP A 1190 2.07 2.14 14.77
CA TRP A 1190 1.97 1.28 15.94
C TRP A 1190 0.54 1.24 16.53
N GLN A 1191 -0.13 2.39 16.57
CA GLN A 1191 -1.50 2.50 17.10
C GLN A 1191 -2.55 1.75 16.26
N ILE A 1192 -2.32 1.57 14.95
CA ILE A 1192 -3.20 0.72 14.12
C ILE A 1192 -2.99 -0.75 14.49
N SER A 1193 -1.73 -1.19 14.57
CA SER A 1193 -1.36 -2.54 14.99
C SER A 1193 -1.98 -2.88 16.36
N ARG A 1194 -1.89 -1.96 17.33
CA ARG A 1194 -2.52 -2.06 18.66
C ARG A 1194 -4.05 -2.09 18.61
N ALA A 1195 -4.67 -1.44 17.62
CA ALA A 1195 -6.11 -1.55 17.40
C ALA A 1195 -6.52 -2.93 16.86
N LEU A 1196 -5.78 -3.49 15.90
CA LEU A 1196 -6.02 -4.83 15.34
C LEU A 1196 -5.84 -5.95 16.40
N GLY A 1197 -4.82 -5.84 17.25
CA GLY A 1197 -4.60 -6.79 18.35
C GLY A 1197 -5.76 -6.84 19.35
N ARG A 1198 -6.38 -5.69 19.65
CA ARG A 1198 -7.53 -5.60 20.58
C ARG A 1198 -8.78 -6.28 20.04
N GLU A 1199 -9.10 -6.10 18.76
CA GLU A 1199 -10.26 -6.77 18.14
C GLU A 1199 -10.08 -8.29 18.06
N LEU A 1200 -8.85 -8.77 17.84
CA LEU A 1200 -8.54 -10.19 17.92
C LEU A 1200 -8.71 -10.72 19.35
N ARG A 1201 -8.19 -10.02 20.36
CA ARG A 1201 -8.37 -10.42 21.77
C ARG A 1201 -9.85 -10.55 22.10
N ALA A 1202 -10.66 -9.54 21.76
CA ALA A 1202 -12.10 -9.56 21.98
C ALA A 1202 -12.79 -10.75 21.27
N ALA A 1203 -12.36 -11.07 20.04
CA ALA A 1203 -12.88 -12.22 19.29
C ALA A 1203 -12.52 -13.57 19.93
N LEU A 1204 -11.27 -13.72 20.39
CA LEU A 1204 -10.79 -14.92 21.10
C LEU A 1204 -11.48 -15.11 22.46
N PHE A 1205 -11.56 -14.06 23.27
CA PHE A 1205 -12.23 -14.11 24.57
C PHE A 1205 -13.73 -14.40 24.43
N SER A 1206 -14.40 -13.80 23.43
CA SER A 1206 -15.82 -14.08 23.15
C SER A 1206 -16.05 -15.55 22.81
N ARG A 1207 -15.12 -16.21 22.10
CA ARG A 1207 -15.18 -17.65 21.83
C ARG A 1207 -15.01 -18.46 23.11
N TRP A 1208 -13.94 -18.24 23.87
CA TRP A 1208 -13.66 -18.95 25.13
C TRP A 1208 -14.81 -18.83 26.13
N LYS A 1209 -15.41 -17.64 26.24
CA LYS A 1209 -16.58 -17.38 27.09
C LYS A 1209 -17.82 -18.18 26.66
N ASN A 1210 -18.01 -18.44 25.37
CA ASN A 1210 -19.13 -19.25 24.88
C ASN A 1210 -18.87 -20.74 25.13
N GLU A 1211 -17.64 -21.22 24.91
CA GLU A 1211 -17.22 -22.60 25.20
C GLU A 1211 -17.45 -22.93 26.69
N LEU A 1212 -17.18 -21.99 27.62
CA LEU A 1212 -17.48 -22.11 29.07
C LEU A 1212 -18.98 -22.09 29.46
N VAL A 1213 -19.90 -21.89 28.52
CA VAL A 1213 -21.35 -21.87 28.78
C VAL A 1213 -22.05 -23.12 28.22
N ASP A 1214 -21.40 -23.83 27.30
CA ASP A 1214 -21.89 -25.09 26.74
C ASP A 1214 -21.39 -26.34 27.53
N ASP A 1215 -20.34 -26.19 28.36
CA ASP A 1215 -19.87 -27.16 29.39
C ASP A 1215 -20.57 -27.01 30.76
#